data_AF-A0A497C9S7-F1
#
_entry.id   AF-A0A497C9S7-F1
#
_cell.length_a   1.000
_cell.length_b   1.000
_cell.length_c   1.000
_cell.angle_alpha   90.00
_cell.angle_beta   90.00
_cell.angle_gamma   90.00
#
_symmetry.space_group_name_H-M   'P 1'
#
loop_
_entity.id
_entity.type
_entity.pdbx_description
1 polymer ?
#
loop_
_entity_poly.entity_id
_entity_poly.type
_entity_poly.pdbx_seq_one_letter_code
_entity_poly.pdbx_strand_id
1 'polypeptide(L)'
;MKFGIIALAVITIILIGWLSIAPRPEIESPLTQTDSPTPAIPSLQPTPTFPPTWTPLPSLTPSPTLTASPTLTPPPTLLPPTLTPAQPSTQRETYQLHPWSAEHANNMIFLMEAYPVTLSDISQEDYFKSYYFSFLAQSEGILRYPAYADENSWCWGKAYNLARLESPLAAEEYANLITRAFQQDEVQLPQLLSWIQGKDSRLSPKIFSAEKSSNFILRLETTGGSATLLLKKAENDFIAYALSSDFDFMFPPRIVYLWSNLTGNEEPELIIANRNMPANEIPLPHVFDLTQEYPQELNFAPGLNLVMDIEHTSHWETQFAGEAPALEVFSSVYPPCPVNITHRYQWNGEWLEETQSSYLVNPAPELQNYCEQIVDHAIQVWGLEAGISIMETLLPQWPPQNTSENQIYAPDEKDKWRFRLGVYHALAEHREKAETYFSEIINSPTSPDSDWISPAREFLAALDNPQEVYQVCAHTPTCNPRHAFQAWIKTIPVENLTALLSHLYASQLTLSQSGQHDFDDDGSPEYWIIIQHTPTSKLEFWILALNEGKPTALFIDPVVVTTPVLTHYITKSGSPLIWLNRQKSFSLESIPNGGMFIKTYPPSYFYSDYTTQSVYDAYLDLFAGLPPAEVRDNLLALQKSPQFACLNAFECTNFSYALGLAYELAGEPEKARDMYYEIWDEYSYFPFATMARLKIDPGSIYTITPDPSTTPSVTPTPTPTPTLTPTPTPYQTPTSTSTKPPSSPTITPVPIHTPTKTSHPES
;
A
#
# COMPACT_ATOMS: atom_id res chain seq x y z
N MET A 1 47.01 -43.46 13.40
CA MET A 1 46.71 -42.02 13.26
C MET A 1 45.22 -41.67 13.38
N LYS A 2 44.25 -42.51 12.92
CA LYS A 2 42.81 -42.14 12.94
C LYS A 2 42.09 -42.13 14.31
N PHE A 3 42.64 -42.76 15.36
CA PHE A 3 42.04 -42.74 16.70
C PHE A 3 42.34 -41.46 17.52
N GLY A 4 43.41 -40.72 17.19
CA GLY A 4 43.77 -39.50 17.93
C GLY A 4 42.84 -38.32 17.68
N ILE A 5 42.25 -38.23 16.48
CA ILE A 5 41.40 -37.11 16.06
C ILE A 5 40.04 -37.14 16.78
N ILE A 6 39.47 -38.33 16.99
CA ILE A 6 38.19 -38.50 17.70
C ILE A 6 38.35 -38.15 19.20
N ALA A 7 39.46 -38.55 19.82
CA ALA A 7 39.75 -38.18 21.21
C ALA A 7 39.91 -36.67 21.38
N LEU A 8 40.56 -35.99 20.43
CA LEU A 8 40.72 -34.53 20.47
C LEU A 8 39.38 -33.80 20.36
N ALA A 9 38.50 -34.24 19.44
CA ALA A 9 37.18 -33.65 19.22
C ALA A 9 36.25 -33.78 20.44
N VAL A 10 36.26 -34.93 21.13
CA VAL A 10 35.46 -35.12 22.35
C VAL A 10 35.96 -34.22 23.49
N ILE A 11 37.28 -34.00 23.59
CA ILE A 11 37.87 -33.11 24.60
C ILE A 11 37.50 -31.65 24.33
N THR A 12 37.48 -31.17 23.07
CA THR A 12 37.05 -29.80 22.76
C THR A 12 35.57 -29.56 23.06
N ILE A 13 34.69 -30.52 22.77
CA ILE A 13 33.26 -30.40 23.08
C ILE A 13 33.02 -30.32 24.60
N ILE A 14 33.76 -31.09 25.41
CA ILE A 14 33.68 -31.03 26.88
C ILE A 14 34.22 -29.70 27.42
N LEU A 15 35.29 -29.14 26.81
CA LEU A 15 35.83 -27.84 27.23
C LEU A 15 34.86 -26.68 26.95
N ILE A 16 34.17 -26.69 25.80
CA ILE A 16 33.20 -25.67 25.43
C ILE A 16 31.99 -25.71 26.39
N GLY A 17 31.51 -26.90 26.75
CA GLY A 17 30.42 -27.06 27.72
C GLY A 17 30.73 -26.56 29.14
N TRP A 18 32.01 -26.49 29.54
CA TRP A 18 32.42 -25.97 30.85
C TRP A 18 32.59 -24.44 30.90
N LEU A 19 32.74 -23.77 29.75
CA LEU A 19 32.90 -22.31 29.67
C LEU A 19 31.56 -21.54 29.67
N SER A 20 30.42 -22.23 29.55
CA SER A 20 29.08 -21.62 29.55
C SER A 20 28.41 -21.56 30.93
N ILE A 21 29.09 -21.93 32.02
CA ILE A 21 28.56 -21.88 33.39
C ILE A 21 29.46 -21.04 34.29
N ALA A 22 29.38 -19.71 34.13
CA ALA A 22 29.93 -18.73 35.05
C ALA A 22 28.80 -17.81 35.54
N PRO A 23 28.63 -17.61 36.86
CA PRO A 23 27.58 -16.74 37.39
C PRO A 23 27.89 -15.27 37.08
N ARG A 24 26.85 -14.53 36.69
CA ARG A 24 26.92 -13.08 36.40
C ARG A 24 27.12 -12.30 37.71
N PRO A 25 28.07 -11.36 37.80
CA PRO A 25 28.18 -10.50 38.97
C PRO A 25 27.01 -9.51 39.04
N GLU A 26 26.45 -9.38 40.22
CA GLU A 26 25.37 -8.47 40.58
C GLU A 26 25.98 -7.10 40.93
N ILE A 27 25.53 -6.03 40.28
CA ILE A 27 25.99 -4.66 40.55
C ILE A 27 24.88 -3.90 41.26
N GLU A 28 25.07 -3.65 42.55
CA GLU A 28 24.21 -2.77 43.35
C GLU A 28 24.44 -1.31 42.97
N SER A 29 23.37 -0.58 42.64
CA SER A 29 23.40 0.88 42.47
C SER A 29 22.94 1.57 43.76
N PRO A 30 23.76 2.43 44.40
CA PRO A 30 23.35 3.17 45.58
C PRO A 30 22.42 4.34 45.21
N LEU A 31 21.23 4.37 45.82
CA LEU A 31 20.32 5.52 45.77
C LEU A 31 20.79 6.61 46.73
N THR A 32 21.33 7.70 46.19
CA THR A 32 21.63 8.92 46.95
C THR A 32 20.45 9.87 46.89
N GLN A 33 19.66 9.92 47.97
CA GLN A 33 18.53 10.83 48.12
C GLN A 33 19.02 12.16 48.70
N THR A 34 18.72 13.28 48.03
CA THR A 34 19.08 14.64 48.49
C THR A 34 17.80 15.43 48.76
N ASP A 35 17.70 16.00 49.96
CA ASP A 35 16.49 16.64 50.47
C ASP A 35 16.35 18.15 50.15
N SER A 36 15.09 18.60 50.19
CA SER A 36 14.61 19.97 50.49
C SER A 36 14.66 21.07 49.41
N PRO A 37 13.82 22.14 49.52
CA PRO A 37 12.71 22.38 50.46
C PRO A 37 11.34 22.75 49.84
N THR A 38 10.27 22.57 50.62
CA THR A 38 8.88 22.93 50.31
C THR A 38 8.58 24.43 50.50
N PRO A 39 7.91 25.13 49.56
CA PRO A 39 7.34 26.46 49.78
C PRO A 39 6.00 26.41 50.55
N ALA A 40 5.81 27.32 51.50
CA ALA A 40 4.59 27.41 52.31
C ALA A 40 3.44 28.15 51.59
N ILE A 41 2.22 27.64 51.75
CA ILE A 41 0.98 28.30 51.26
C ILE A 41 0.32 29.06 52.43
N PRO A 42 0.13 30.39 52.34
CA PRO A 42 -0.68 31.13 53.31
C PRO A 42 -2.17 31.06 52.95
N SER A 43 -2.99 30.59 53.89
CA SER A 43 -4.45 30.75 53.87
C SER A 43 -4.87 32.13 54.36
N LEU A 44 -5.96 32.72 53.84
CA LEU A 44 -6.90 33.52 54.65
C LEU A 44 -8.28 33.70 53.97
N GLN A 45 -9.27 34.10 54.77
CA GLN A 45 -10.72 33.93 54.56
C GLN A 45 -11.42 34.88 53.55
N PRO A 46 -12.64 34.52 53.10
CA PRO A 46 -13.55 35.40 52.36
C PRO A 46 -14.38 36.32 53.29
N THR A 47 -14.96 37.39 52.74
CA THR A 47 -16.05 38.18 53.37
C THR A 47 -17.06 38.62 52.28
N PRO A 48 -18.40 38.62 52.52
CA PRO A 48 -19.42 38.69 51.44
C PRO A 48 -20.25 39.99 51.43
N THR A 49 -20.95 40.25 50.31
CA THR A 49 -22.19 41.08 50.30
C THR A 49 -23.15 40.69 49.16
N PHE A 50 -24.46 40.70 49.44
CA PHE A 50 -25.61 40.44 48.54
C PHE A 50 -26.63 41.63 48.64
N PRO A 51 -27.84 41.58 48.04
CA PRO A 51 -28.31 42.08 46.72
C PRO A 51 -29.16 43.39 46.93
N PRO A 52 -30.39 43.65 46.40
CA PRO A 52 -31.16 43.22 45.21
C PRO A 52 -31.81 44.41 44.40
N THR A 53 -32.71 44.14 43.44
CA THR A 53 -34.15 44.55 43.44
C THR A 53 -34.92 44.28 42.10
N TRP A 54 -35.75 43.21 42.10
CA TRP A 54 -37.16 43.06 41.63
C TRP A 54 -37.81 43.74 40.38
N THR A 55 -38.18 42.92 39.36
CA THR A 55 -39.49 42.76 38.62
C THR A 55 -40.18 43.92 37.83
N PRO A 56 -41.23 43.73 36.96
CA PRO A 56 -42.05 42.53 36.60
C PRO A 56 -42.35 42.27 35.08
N LEU A 57 -43.19 41.24 34.81
CA LEU A 57 -43.76 40.73 33.53
C LEU A 57 -44.90 41.64 32.94
N PRO A 58 -45.37 41.46 31.67
CA PRO A 58 -46.61 40.66 31.44
C PRO A 58 -46.87 40.01 30.04
N SER A 59 -47.81 39.04 30.05
CA SER A 59 -48.82 38.69 28.99
C SER A 59 -48.54 37.65 27.89
N LEU A 60 -49.65 37.05 27.41
CA LEU A 60 -49.81 35.80 26.63
C LEU A 60 -50.46 36.02 25.24
N THR A 61 -50.46 34.94 24.42
CA THR A 61 -51.27 34.60 23.21
C THR A 61 -50.52 34.64 21.85
N PRO A 62 -50.98 33.93 20.80
CA PRO A 62 -50.71 32.49 20.62
C PRO A 62 -49.98 32.16 19.29
N SER A 63 -49.28 31.02 19.23
CA SER A 63 -48.63 30.54 17.99
C SER A 63 -49.61 29.81 17.06
N PRO A 64 -49.50 29.99 15.72
CA PRO A 64 -50.27 29.22 14.75
C PRO A 64 -49.71 27.80 14.58
N THR A 65 -50.61 26.88 14.23
CA THR A 65 -50.34 25.45 14.03
C THR A 65 -49.37 25.20 12.87
N LEU A 66 -48.24 24.54 13.15
CA LEU A 66 -47.41 23.94 12.10
C LEU A 66 -47.92 22.54 11.77
N THR A 67 -48.42 22.39 10.54
CA THR A 67 -48.70 21.08 9.93
C THR A 67 -47.40 20.29 9.83
N ALA A 68 -47.35 19.09 10.42
CA ALA A 68 -46.20 18.21 10.26
C ALA A 68 -46.05 17.81 8.79
N SER A 69 -44.94 18.20 8.16
CA SER A 69 -44.48 17.51 6.95
C SER A 69 -44.07 16.09 7.35
N PRO A 70 -44.39 15.06 6.54
CA PRO A 70 -43.91 13.72 6.79
C PRO A 70 -42.39 13.69 6.57
N THR A 71 -41.62 13.70 7.66
CA THR A 71 -40.21 13.31 7.61
C THR A 71 -40.17 11.86 7.14
N LEU A 72 -39.72 11.66 5.90
CA LEU A 72 -39.31 10.35 5.41
C LEU A 72 -38.03 9.96 6.16
N THR A 73 -38.21 9.44 7.38
CA THR A 73 -37.16 8.67 8.04
C THR A 73 -36.92 7.45 7.16
N PRO A 74 -35.71 7.21 6.63
CA PRO A 74 -35.42 5.95 5.98
C PRO A 74 -35.73 4.82 6.98
N PRO A 75 -36.35 3.71 6.55
CA PRO A 75 -36.58 2.59 7.44
C PRO A 75 -35.23 2.17 8.05
N PRO A 76 -35.18 1.80 9.34
CA PRO A 76 -33.93 1.37 9.95
C PRO A 76 -33.39 0.21 9.12
N THR A 77 -32.16 0.36 8.63
CA THR A 77 -31.45 -0.71 7.94
C THR A 77 -31.45 -1.90 8.88
N LEU A 78 -32.17 -2.96 8.52
CA LEU A 78 -32.13 -4.22 9.24
C LEU A 78 -30.71 -4.74 9.09
N LEU A 79 -29.87 -4.47 10.08
CA LEU A 79 -28.62 -5.21 10.26
C LEU A 79 -28.99 -6.69 10.15
N PRO A 80 -28.35 -7.46 9.25
CA PRO A 80 -28.70 -8.85 9.08
C PRO A 80 -28.55 -9.61 10.41
N PRO A 81 -29.26 -10.73 10.58
CA PRO A 81 -29.01 -11.61 11.72
C PRO A 81 -27.50 -11.88 11.80
N THR A 82 -26.91 -11.62 12.97
CA THR A 82 -25.47 -11.72 13.17
C THR A 82 -24.95 -13.05 12.64
N LEU A 83 -23.81 -13.00 11.94
CA LEU A 83 -23.07 -14.13 11.38
C LEU A 83 -22.50 -15.01 12.51
N THR A 84 -23.40 -15.55 13.32
CA THR A 84 -23.10 -16.23 14.56
C THR A 84 -22.34 -17.49 14.19
N PRO A 85 -21.08 -17.64 14.66
CA PRO A 85 -20.30 -18.84 14.41
C PRO A 85 -21.09 -20.06 14.88
N ALA A 86 -21.34 -20.97 13.95
CA ALA A 86 -21.91 -22.28 14.24
C ALA A 86 -20.83 -23.31 13.93
N GLN A 87 -20.85 -24.45 14.61
CA GLN A 87 -19.97 -25.58 14.32
C GLN A 87 -20.80 -26.69 13.66
N PRO A 88 -20.28 -27.40 12.64
CA PRO A 88 -20.98 -28.53 12.04
C PRO A 88 -21.15 -29.68 13.05
N SER A 89 -22.06 -30.61 12.75
CA SER A 89 -22.07 -31.89 13.47
C SER A 89 -20.89 -32.74 13.00
N THR A 90 -20.25 -33.49 13.91
CA THR A 90 -19.03 -34.26 13.64
C THR A 90 -19.18 -35.40 12.62
N GLN A 91 -20.36 -35.59 12.04
CA GLN A 91 -20.65 -36.62 11.04
C GLN A 91 -20.64 -36.01 9.63
N ARG A 92 -19.45 -35.71 9.09
CA ARG A 92 -19.25 -35.13 7.74
C ARG A 92 -20.11 -35.79 6.65
N GLU A 93 -20.18 -37.13 6.64
CA GLU A 93 -20.96 -37.91 5.66
C GLU A 93 -22.49 -37.68 5.72
N THR A 94 -23.01 -37.10 6.80
CA THR A 94 -24.44 -36.74 6.87
C THR A 94 -24.77 -35.47 6.10
N TYR A 95 -23.78 -34.62 5.79
CA TYR A 95 -24.00 -33.42 5.01
C TYR A 95 -24.13 -33.74 3.52
N GLN A 96 -24.93 -32.93 2.82
CA GLN A 96 -25.07 -32.98 1.37
C GLN A 96 -24.96 -31.57 0.81
N LEU A 97 -24.52 -31.46 -0.44
CA LEU A 97 -24.58 -30.19 -1.17
C LEU A 97 -26.05 -29.79 -1.32
N HIS A 98 -26.38 -28.61 -0.83
CA HIS A 98 -27.72 -28.04 -0.89
C HIS A 98 -28.06 -27.59 -2.33
N PRO A 99 -29.27 -27.86 -2.85
CA PRO A 99 -29.71 -27.31 -4.14
C PRO A 99 -29.65 -25.77 -4.16
N TRP A 100 -28.61 -25.25 -4.79
CA TRP A 100 -28.38 -23.82 -4.91
C TRP A 100 -29.42 -23.20 -5.86
N SER A 101 -30.05 -22.10 -5.43
CA SER A 101 -30.97 -21.30 -6.25
C SER A 101 -30.60 -19.82 -6.24
N ALA A 102 -31.22 -19.02 -7.10
CA ALA A 102 -30.96 -17.58 -7.18
C ALA A 102 -31.30 -16.86 -5.86
N GLU A 103 -32.32 -17.31 -5.13
CA GLU A 103 -32.68 -16.77 -3.81
C GLU A 103 -31.58 -17.05 -2.76
N HIS A 104 -30.95 -18.23 -2.82
CA HIS A 104 -29.82 -18.57 -1.94
C HIS A 104 -28.58 -17.73 -2.26
N ALA A 105 -28.30 -17.51 -3.55
CA ALA A 105 -27.25 -16.60 -3.99
C ALA A 105 -27.53 -15.15 -3.54
N ASN A 106 -28.76 -14.64 -3.71
CA ASN A 106 -29.14 -13.30 -3.26
C ASN A 106 -28.96 -13.12 -1.74
N ASN A 107 -29.35 -14.14 -0.95
CA ASN A 107 -29.14 -14.14 0.50
C ASN A 107 -27.65 -14.17 0.87
N MET A 108 -26.81 -14.93 0.16
CA MET A 108 -25.37 -14.93 0.36
C MET A 108 -24.75 -13.55 0.05
N ILE A 109 -25.13 -12.93 -1.07
CA ILE A 109 -24.69 -11.58 -1.46
C ILE A 109 -25.08 -10.56 -0.38
N PHE A 110 -26.34 -10.55 0.07
CA PHE A 110 -26.82 -9.66 1.13
C PHE A 110 -26.04 -9.81 2.44
N LEU A 111 -25.73 -11.05 2.85
CA LEU A 111 -24.94 -11.32 4.05
C LEU A 111 -23.49 -10.85 3.91
N MET A 112 -22.87 -11.00 2.74
CA MET A 112 -21.49 -10.58 2.51
C MET A 112 -21.37 -9.06 2.36
N GLU A 113 -22.29 -8.38 1.68
CA GLU A 113 -22.27 -6.90 1.57
C GLU A 113 -22.39 -6.19 2.92
N ALA A 114 -23.03 -6.85 3.89
CA ALA A 114 -23.19 -6.36 5.25
C ALA A 114 -22.11 -6.87 6.23
N TYR A 115 -21.28 -7.84 5.87
CA TYR A 115 -20.20 -8.33 6.73
C TYR A 115 -19.25 -7.22 7.22
N PRO A 116 -18.77 -6.28 6.38
CA PRO A 116 -17.83 -5.23 6.79
C PRO A 116 -18.34 -4.38 7.94
N VAL A 117 -19.66 -4.10 8.00
CA VAL A 117 -20.28 -3.30 9.08
C VAL A 117 -20.57 -4.10 10.35
N THR A 118 -20.33 -5.42 10.36
CA THR A 118 -20.39 -6.25 11.57
C THR A 118 -19.05 -6.36 12.30
N LEU A 119 -17.97 -5.85 11.70
CA LEU A 119 -16.63 -5.89 12.26
C LEU A 119 -16.40 -4.74 13.24
N SER A 120 -15.93 -5.09 14.44
CA SER A 120 -15.52 -4.15 15.50
C SER A 120 -14.00 -4.10 15.61
N ASP A 121 -13.45 -2.92 15.90
CA ASP A 121 -12.02 -2.71 16.21
C ASP A 121 -11.04 -3.17 15.12
N ILE A 122 -11.45 -3.09 13.85
CA ILE A 122 -10.62 -3.37 12.67
C ILE A 122 -9.98 -2.10 12.08
N SER A 123 -8.93 -2.27 11.26
CA SER A 123 -8.37 -1.17 10.48
C SER A 123 -9.30 -0.75 9.33
N GLN A 124 -9.12 0.46 8.81
CA GLN A 124 -9.86 0.93 7.63
C GLN A 124 -9.50 0.13 6.37
N GLU A 125 -8.26 -0.36 6.28
CA GLU A 125 -7.79 -1.24 5.21
C GLU A 125 -8.50 -2.61 5.25
N ASP A 126 -8.58 -3.25 6.43
CA ASP A 126 -9.30 -4.50 6.62
C ASP A 126 -10.81 -4.34 6.31
N TYR A 127 -11.39 -3.19 6.64
CA TYR A 127 -12.78 -2.88 6.35
C TYR A 127 -13.05 -2.91 4.85
N PHE A 128 -12.19 -2.27 4.03
CA PHE A 128 -12.36 -2.28 2.58
C PHE A 128 -12.01 -3.64 1.95
N LYS A 129 -10.94 -4.30 2.39
CA LYS A 129 -10.59 -5.66 1.96
C LYS A 129 -11.70 -6.68 2.22
N SER A 130 -12.50 -6.49 3.28
CA SER A 130 -13.62 -7.38 3.58
C SER A 130 -14.79 -7.35 2.57
N TYR A 131 -14.82 -6.40 1.61
CA TYR A 131 -15.75 -6.46 0.47
C TYR A 131 -15.41 -7.57 -0.56
N TYR A 132 -14.25 -8.22 -0.45
CA TYR A 132 -13.84 -9.35 -1.30
C TYR A 132 -14.87 -10.50 -1.32
N PHE A 133 -15.46 -10.82 -0.17
CA PHE A 133 -16.49 -11.87 -0.08
C PHE A 133 -17.78 -11.48 -0.82
N SER A 134 -18.09 -10.17 -0.89
CA SER A 134 -19.24 -9.65 -1.64
C SER A 134 -19.02 -9.76 -3.14
N PHE A 135 -17.82 -9.36 -3.59
CA PHE A 135 -17.37 -9.51 -4.98
C PHE A 135 -17.44 -10.98 -5.44
N LEU A 136 -16.94 -11.93 -4.64
CA LEU A 136 -17.02 -13.35 -4.96
C LEU A 136 -18.47 -13.85 -5.01
N ALA A 137 -19.30 -13.49 -4.03
CA ALA A 137 -20.71 -13.90 -3.98
C ALA A 137 -21.52 -13.37 -5.18
N GLN A 138 -21.27 -12.12 -5.60
CA GLN A 138 -21.91 -11.51 -6.76
C GLN A 138 -21.44 -12.19 -8.05
N SER A 139 -20.14 -12.41 -8.21
CA SER A 139 -19.57 -13.08 -9.39
C SER A 139 -20.08 -14.51 -9.55
N GLU A 140 -20.19 -15.26 -8.46
CA GLU A 140 -20.80 -16.60 -8.46
C GLU A 140 -22.30 -16.56 -8.79
N GLY A 141 -23.05 -15.58 -8.26
CA GLY A 141 -24.46 -15.37 -8.58
C GLY A 141 -24.69 -15.11 -10.07
N ILE A 142 -23.90 -14.21 -10.66
CA ILE A 142 -23.94 -13.86 -12.09
C ILE A 142 -23.62 -15.07 -12.96
N LEU A 143 -22.55 -15.83 -12.64
CA LEU A 143 -22.15 -17.05 -13.38
C LEU A 143 -23.29 -18.07 -13.45
N ARG A 144 -23.99 -18.31 -12.34
CA ARG A 144 -25.01 -19.36 -12.24
C ARG A 144 -26.39 -18.92 -12.73
N TYR A 145 -26.74 -17.65 -12.55
CA TYR A 145 -28.08 -17.14 -12.83
C TYR A 145 -28.06 -15.87 -13.72
N PRO A 146 -27.46 -15.92 -14.92
CA PRO A 146 -27.31 -14.75 -15.81
C PRO A 146 -28.63 -14.19 -16.37
N ALA A 147 -29.77 -14.80 -16.03
CA ALA A 147 -31.12 -14.37 -16.41
C ALA A 147 -32.01 -14.10 -15.18
N TYR A 148 -31.45 -13.95 -13.99
CA TYR A 148 -32.20 -13.61 -12.78
C TYR A 148 -32.64 -12.14 -12.78
N ALA A 149 -33.77 -11.84 -12.15
CA ALA A 149 -34.35 -10.50 -12.15
C ALA A 149 -33.43 -9.43 -11.54
N ASP A 150 -32.63 -9.79 -10.52
CA ASP A 150 -31.67 -8.89 -9.88
C ASP A 150 -30.24 -9.02 -10.44
N GLU A 151 -29.99 -9.79 -11.51
CA GLU A 151 -28.64 -9.97 -12.10
C GLU A 151 -27.95 -8.63 -12.40
N ASN A 152 -28.69 -7.68 -12.99
CA ASN A 152 -28.17 -6.35 -13.25
C ASN A 152 -27.72 -5.65 -11.94
N SER A 153 -28.47 -5.81 -10.85
CA SER A 153 -28.07 -5.26 -9.53
C SER A 153 -26.76 -5.88 -9.04
N TRP A 154 -26.60 -7.19 -9.19
CA TRP A 154 -25.37 -7.90 -8.83
C TRP A 154 -24.18 -7.47 -9.70
N CYS A 155 -24.39 -7.24 -10.99
CA CYS A 155 -23.37 -6.73 -11.91
C CYS A 155 -22.85 -5.34 -11.51
N TRP A 156 -23.74 -4.38 -11.24
CA TRP A 156 -23.35 -3.05 -10.74
C TRP A 156 -22.73 -3.13 -9.32
N GLY A 157 -23.23 -4.04 -8.47
CA GLY A 157 -22.63 -4.37 -7.18
C GLY A 157 -21.20 -4.89 -7.28
N LYS A 158 -20.92 -5.81 -8.21
CA LYS A 158 -19.61 -6.40 -8.47
C LYS A 158 -18.60 -5.32 -8.85
N ALA A 159 -18.93 -4.46 -9.82
CA ALA A 159 -18.08 -3.36 -10.26
C ALA A 159 -17.75 -2.38 -9.11
N TYR A 160 -18.74 -2.07 -8.26
CA TYR A 160 -18.53 -1.19 -7.10
C TYR A 160 -17.73 -1.84 -5.96
N ASN A 161 -17.88 -3.16 -5.76
CA ASN A 161 -17.07 -3.87 -4.77
C ASN A 161 -15.63 -4.09 -5.28
N LEU A 162 -15.40 -4.21 -6.59
CA LEU A 162 -14.05 -4.12 -7.18
C LEU A 162 -13.42 -2.74 -6.98
N ALA A 163 -14.18 -1.65 -7.13
CA ALA A 163 -13.71 -0.29 -6.85
C ALA A 163 -13.30 -0.12 -5.37
N ARG A 164 -14.06 -0.71 -4.43
CA ARG A 164 -13.70 -0.73 -2.99
C ARG A 164 -12.48 -1.58 -2.66
N LEU A 165 -12.11 -2.50 -3.54
CA LEU A 165 -10.92 -3.34 -3.42
C LEU A 165 -9.74 -2.75 -4.21
N GLU A 166 -9.87 -1.51 -4.69
CA GLU A 166 -8.82 -0.79 -5.43
C GLU A 166 -8.36 -1.56 -6.68
N SER A 167 -9.26 -2.39 -7.24
CA SER A 167 -8.96 -3.29 -8.33
C SER A 167 -8.93 -2.54 -9.68
N PRO A 168 -7.92 -2.78 -10.53
CA PRO A 168 -7.87 -2.19 -11.88
C PRO A 168 -9.06 -2.64 -12.75
N LEU A 169 -9.65 -3.82 -12.48
CA LEU A 169 -10.78 -4.36 -13.24
C LEU A 169 -12.10 -3.59 -13.00
N ALA A 170 -12.20 -2.74 -11.98
CA ALA A 170 -13.45 -2.02 -11.69
C ALA A 170 -13.89 -1.12 -12.87
N ALA A 171 -12.94 -0.42 -13.49
CA ALA A 171 -13.21 0.40 -14.67
C ALA A 171 -13.66 -0.44 -15.88
N GLU A 172 -13.07 -1.63 -16.07
CA GLU A 172 -13.42 -2.55 -17.16
C GLU A 172 -14.84 -3.11 -16.99
N GLU A 173 -15.23 -3.52 -15.79
CA GLU A 173 -16.60 -3.98 -15.51
C GLU A 173 -17.63 -2.88 -15.79
N TYR A 174 -17.37 -1.63 -15.37
CA TYR A 174 -18.25 -0.50 -15.72
C TYR A 174 -18.30 -0.24 -17.24
N ALA A 175 -17.16 -0.32 -17.94
CA ALA A 175 -17.09 -0.17 -19.39
C ALA A 175 -17.93 -1.24 -20.11
N ASN A 176 -17.84 -2.49 -19.66
CA ASN A 176 -18.61 -3.62 -20.20
C ASN A 176 -20.12 -3.44 -19.96
N LEU A 177 -20.54 -2.98 -18.77
CA LEU A 177 -21.96 -2.71 -18.47
C LEU A 177 -22.54 -1.57 -19.30
N ILE A 178 -21.77 -0.50 -19.50
CA ILE A 178 -22.19 0.66 -20.29
C ILE A 178 -22.24 0.31 -21.79
N THR A 179 -21.23 -0.41 -22.31
CA THR A 179 -21.20 -0.89 -23.69
C THR A 179 -22.37 -1.82 -23.99
N ARG A 180 -22.69 -2.76 -23.09
CA ARG A 180 -23.84 -3.65 -23.23
C ARG A 180 -25.16 -2.88 -23.31
N ALA A 181 -25.34 -1.88 -22.46
CA ALA A 181 -26.56 -1.08 -22.41
C ALA A 181 -26.77 -0.23 -23.67
N PHE A 182 -25.70 0.31 -24.23
CA PHE A 182 -25.68 0.96 -25.54
C PHE A 182 -26.10 -0.04 -26.64
N GLN A 183 -25.41 -1.17 -26.75
CA GLN A 183 -25.67 -2.21 -27.76
C GLN A 183 -27.08 -2.85 -27.69
N GLN A 184 -27.77 -2.72 -26.57
CA GLN A 184 -29.12 -3.26 -26.33
C GLN A 184 -30.22 -2.18 -26.44
N ASP A 185 -29.89 -0.96 -26.88
CA ASP A 185 -30.79 0.20 -26.91
C ASP A 185 -31.41 0.55 -25.52
N GLU A 186 -30.80 0.12 -24.41
CA GLU A 186 -31.27 0.48 -23.04
C GLU A 186 -31.05 1.96 -22.72
N VAL A 187 -30.04 2.58 -23.35
CA VAL A 187 -29.62 3.94 -23.03
C VAL A 187 -29.10 4.68 -24.27
N GLN A 188 -29.35 5.99 -24.32
CA GLN A 188 -28.76 6.90 -25.30
C GLN A 188 -27.87 7.92 -24.59
N LEU A 189 -26.86 8.45 -25.28
CA LEU A 189 -25.89 9.39 -24.71
C LEU A 189 -26.51 10.55 -23.88
N PRO A 190 -27.62 11.21 -24.29
CA PRO A 190 -28.24 12.29 -23.50
C PRO A 190 -28.88 11.83 -22.18
N GLN A 191 -29.16 10.53 -22.04
CA GLN A 191 -29.80 9.91 -20.87
C GLN A 191 -28.80 9.16 -19.99
N LEU A 192 -27.56 8.95 -20.47
CA LEU A 192 -26.55 8.10 -19.85
C LEU A 192 -26.31 8.42 -18.37
N LEU A 193 -26.11 9.69 -18.03
CA LEU A 193 -25.82 10.08 -16.64
C LEU A 193 -26.96 9.70 -15.68
N SER A 194 -28.21 9.98 -16.06
CA SER A 194 -29.39 9.62 -15.27
C SER A 194 -29.67 8.12 -15.24
N TRP A 195 -29.33 7.40 -16.32
CA TRP A 195 -29.46 5.94 -16.39
C TRP A 195 -28.45 5.26 -15.44
N ILE A 196 -27.17 5.69 -15.46
CA ILE A 196 -26.14 5.20 -14.52
C ILE A 196 -26.58 5.44 -13.07
N GLN A 197 -27.02 6.66 -12.73
CA GLN A 197 -27.53 6.98 -11.39
C GLN A 197 -28.77 6.17 -10.97
N GLY A 198 -29.57 5.72 -11.95
CA GLY A 198 -30.71 4.83 -11.73
C GLY A 198 -30.32 3.36 -11.54
N LYS A 199 -29.16 2.94 -12.06
CA LYS A 199 -28.61 1.59 -11.89
C LYS A 199 -27.78 1.48 -10.60
N ASP A 200 -26.98 2.49 -10.28
CA ASP A 200 -26.26 2.61 -9.01
C ASP A 200 -26.25 4.06 -8.50
N SER A 201 -26.98 4.32 -7.41
CA SER A 201 -27.11 5.63 -6.78
C SER A 201 -25.86 6.08 -6.00
N ARG A 202 -24.85 5.21 -5.86
CA ARG A 202 -23.55 5.51 -5.22
C ARG A 202 -22.60 6.23 -6.19
N LEU A 203 -22.92 6.24 -7.49
CA LEU A 203 -22.13 6.86 -8.54
C LEU A 203 -22.58 8.30 -8.84
N SER A 204 -21.59 9.18 -9.06
CA SER A 204 -21.77 10.54 -9.59
C SER A 204 -21.11 10.64 -10.97
N PRO A 205 -21.77 10.20 -12.05
CA PRO A 205 -21.19 10.19 -13.38
C PRO A 205 -21.12 11.61 -13.97
N LYS A 206 -20.02 11.91 -14.67
CA LYS A 206 -19.78 13.17 -15.39
C LYS A 206 -19.24 12.87 -16.78
N ILE A 207 -19.70 13.61 -17.78
CA ILE A 207 -19.25 13.45 -19.17
C ILE A 207 -18.62 14.74 -19.69
N PHE A 208 -17.52 14.59 -20.43
CA PHE A 208 -16.76 15.66 -21.06
C PHE A 208 -16.53 15.29 -22.53
N SER A 209 -16.45 16.26 -23.44
CA SER A 209 -16.00 15.98 -24.81
C SER A 209 -14.50 15.72 -24.81
N ALA A 210 -14.05 14.69 -25.55
CA ALA A 210 -12.63 14.54 -25.84
C ALA A 210 -12.17 15.62 -26.83
N GLU A 211 -10.93 16.10 -26.71
CA GLU A 211 -10.46 17.18 -27.58
C GLU A 211 -10.33 16.68 -29.05
N LYS A 212 -10.61 17.57 -30.00
CA LYS A 212 -10.63 17.36 -31.48
C LYS A 212 -11.44 16.18 -32.05
N SER A 213 -12.10 15.36 -31.23
CA SER A 213 -12.81 14.15 -31.68
C SER A 213 -14.32 14.18 -31.40
N SER A 214 -15.05 13.18 -31.93
CA SER A 214 -16.46 12.94 -31.58
C SER A 214 -16.66 12.00 -30.38
N ASN A 215 -15.59 11.75 -29.63
CA ASN A 215 -15.59 10.85 -28.48
C ASN A 215 -15.85 11.64 -27.19
N PHE A 216 -16.16 10.93 -26.11
CA PHE A 216 -16.42 11.54 -24.81
C PHE A 216 -15.63 10.83 -23.72
N ILE A 217 -15.21 11.58 -22.70
CA ILE A 217 -14.64 11.05 -21.47
C ILE A 217 -15.75 10.98 -20.44
N LEU A 218 -16.00 9.79 -19.91
CA LEU A 218 -16.97 9.54 -18.84
C LEU A 218 -16.21 9.22 -17.55
N ARG A 219 -16.35 10.09 -16.55
CA ARG A 219 -15.84 9.86 -15.19
C ARG A 219 -16.96 9.32 -14.30
N LEU A 220 -16.71 8.20 -13.63
CA LEU A 220 -17.62 7.57 -12.68
C LEU A 220 -17.10 7.83 -11.26
N GLU A 221 -17.56 8.91 -10.61
CA GLU A 221 -17.08 9.28 -9.27
C GLU A 221 -17.83 8.53 -8.16
N THR A 222 -17.11 8.22 -7.08
CA THR A 222 -17.64 7.73 -5.81
C THR A 222 -17.11 8.60 -4.66
N THR A 223 -17.37 8.22 -3.40
CA THR A 223 -16.68 8.80 -2.25
C THR A 223 -15.20 8.41 -2.15
N GLY A 224 -14.77 7.37 -2.86
CA GLY A 224 -13.42 6.77 -2.81
C GLY A 224 -12.66 6.87 -4.12
N GLY A 225 -12.80 7.97 -4.88
CA GLY A 225 -12.15 8.15 -6.17
C GLY A 225 -13.07 7.90 -7.37
N SER A 226 -12.51 7.56 -8.53
CA SER A 226 -13.25 7.46 -9.79
C SER A 226 -12.62 6.57 -10.84
N ALA A 227 -13.45 5.88 -11.65
CA ALA A 227 -13.01 5.33 -12.93
C ALA A 227 -13.11 6.38 -14.05
N THR A 228 -12.17 6.37 -15.00
CA THR A 228 -12.25 7.13 -16.25
C THR A 228 -12.42 6.19 -17.44
N LEU A 229 -13.45 6.42 -18.25
CA LEU A 229 -13.76 5.65 -19.45
C LEU A 229 -13.79 6.54 -20.70
N LEU A 230 -13.31 6.03 -21.84
CA LEU A 230 -13.51 6.63 -23.16
C LEU A 230 -14.78 6.05 -23.80
N LEU A 231 -15.78 6.89 -24.07
CA LEU A 231 -16.89 6.56 -24.94
C LEU A 231 -16.51 6.90 -26.39
N LYS A 232 -16.07 5.88 -27.13
CA LYS A 232 -15.70 6.00 -28.54
C LYS A 232 -16.92 5.80 -29.42
N LYS A 233 -17.10 6.67 -30.40
CA LYS A 233 -18.23 6.58 -31.34
C LYS A 233 -18.03 5.44 -32.35
N ALA A 234 -18.99 4.53 -32.42
CA ALA A 234 -19.16 3.52 -33.45
C ALA A 234 -20.18 3.97 -34.52
N GLU A 235 -20.50 3.13 -35.52
CA GLU A 235 -21.34 3.50 -36.66
C GLU A 235 -22.72 4.07 -36.26
N ASN A 236 -23.37 3.45 -35.26
CA ASN A 236 -24.71 3.85 -34.78
C ASN A 236 -24.78 4.08 -33.26
N ASP A 237 -23.67 3.91 -32.52
CA ASP A 237 -23.67 3.72 -31.07
C ASP A 237 -22.32 4.10 -30.42
N PHE A 238 -22.11 3.81 -29.12
CA PHE A 238 -20.85 4.02 -28.40
C PHE A 238 -20.29 2.72 -27.80
N ILE A 239 -18.96 2.57 -27.87
CA ILE A 239 -18.20 1.56 -27.13
C ILE A 239 -17.47 2.27 -26.00
N ALA A 240 -17.59 1.78 -24.77
CA ALA A 240 -16.82 2.28 -23.64
C ALA A 240 -15.54 1.46 -23.47
N TYR A 241 -14.40 2.16 -23.40
CA TYR A 241 -13.10 1.59 -23.05
C TYR A 241 -12.70 2.09 -21.66
N ALA A 242 -12.19 1.20 -20.80
CA ALA A 242 -11.55 1.62 -19.56
C ALA A 242 -10.22 2.33 -19.87
N LEU A 243 -9.98 3.47 -19.21
CA LEU A 243 -8.69 4.18 -19.25
C LEU A 243 -8.00 4.15 -17.89
N SER A 244 -8.72 4.43 -16.81
CA SER A 244 -8.16 4.40 -15.44
C SER A 244 -9.18 3.92 -14.41
N SER A 245 -8.67 3.32 -13.32
CA SER A 245 -9.45 2.83 -12.18
C SER A 245 -8.92 3.46 -10.89
N ASP A 246 -9.02 4.79 -10.80
CA ASP A 246 -8.44 5.60 -9.71
C ASP A 246 -9.32 5.55 -8.45
N PHE A 247 -9.43 4.37 -7.83
CA PHE A 247 -10.14 4.20 -6.57
C PHE A 247 -9.18 3.97 -5.40
N ASP A 248 -9.36 4.78 -4.35
CA ASP A 248 -8.79 4.61 -3.01
C ASP A 248 -9.85 5.16 -2.04
N PHE A 249 -10.40 4.30 -1.18
CA PHE A 249 -11.44 4.70 -0.22
C PHE A 249 -10.88 5.22 1.12
N MET A 250 -9.56 5.22 1.29
CA MET A 250 -8.81 5.78 2.41
C MET A 250 -8.28 7.18 2.09
N PHE A 251 -7.65 7.36 0.94
CA PHE A 251 -7.06 8.61 0.44
C PHE A 251 -7.54 8.98 -0.98
N PRO A 252 -8.83 9.34 -1.16
CA PRO A 252 -9.43 9.46 -2.49
C PRO A 252 -8.66 10.38 -3.46
N PRO A 253 -8.23 9.85 -4.64
CA PRO A 253 -7.46 10.62 -5.61
C PRO A 253 -8.31 11.72 -6.24
N ARG A 254 -7.65 12.77 -6.74
CA ARG A 254 -8.31 13.91 -7.37
C ARG A 254 -7.87 14.05 -8.82
N ILE A 255 -8.58 13.36 -9.69
CA ILE A 255 -8.26 13.29 -11.11
C ILE A 255 -8.53 14.61 -11.84
N VAL A 256 -7.52 15.05 -12.57
CA VAL A 256 -7.57 16.13 -13.57
C VAL A 256 -7.21 15.57 -14.95
N TYR A 257 -7.73 16.19 -15.99
CA TYR A 257 -7.46 15.84 -17.38
C TYR A 257 -6.66 16.96 -18.03
N LEU A 258 -5.54 16.61 -18.67
CA LEU A 258 -4.75 17.50 -19.52
C LEU A 258 -4.76 16.94 -20.95
N TRP A 259 -4.49 17.79 -21.93
CA TRP A 259 -4.46 17.43 -23.35
C TRP A 259 -3.20 18.01 -23.99
N SER A 260 -2.41 17.20 -24.67
CA SER A 260 -1.21 17.65 -25.38
C SER A 260 -0.82 16.69 -26.49
N ASN A 261 -0.36 17.22 -27.61
CA ASN A 261 0.19 16.47 -28.75
C ASN A 261 1.66 16.10 -28.44
N LEU A 262 1.89 15.26 -27.44
CA LEU A 262 3.19 14.78 -26.99
C LEU A 262 3.90 13.95 -28.07
N THR A 263 3.16 13.21 -28.90
CA THR A 263 3.75 12.38 -29.98
C THR A 263 4.11 13.18 -31.24
N GLY A 264 3.60 14.40 -31.39
CA GLY A 264 3.83 15.26 -32.55
C GLY A 264 2.98 14.92 -33.79
N ASN A 265 1.97 14.06 -33.66
CA ASN A 265 1.10 13.60 -34.77
C ASN A 265 -0.04 14.59 -35.16
N GLU A 266 -0.12 15.75 -34.50
CA GLU A 266 -1.15 16.82 -34.60
C GLU A 266 -2.45 16.56 -33.82
N GLU A 267 -2.68 15.36 -33.31
CA GLU A 267 -3.78 15.02 -32.39
C GLU A 267 -3.28 15.08 -30.93
N PRO A 268 -4.12 15.51 -29.96
CA PRO A 268 -3.71 15.56 -28.57
C PRO A 268 -3.92 14.21 -27.88
N GLU A 269 -2.88 13.71 -27.22
CA GLU A 269 -2.99 12.66 -26.22
C GLU A 269 -3.76 13.16 -24.99
N LEU A 270 -4.48 12.24 -24.34
CA LEU A 270 -5.17 12.46 -23.08
C LEU A 270 -4.26 12.09 -21.91
N ILE A 271 -4.05 13.02 -20.98
CA ILE A 271 -3.32 12.78 -19.74
C ILE A 271 -4.32 12.75 -18.58
N ILE A 272 -4.34 11.65 -17.82
CA ILE A 272 -5.12 11.45 -16.61
C ILE A 272 -4.15 11.55 -15.42
N ALA A 273 -4.19 12.65 -14.69
CA ALA A 273 -3.25 12.92 -13.59
C ALA A 273 -3.97 13.05 -12.25
N ASN A 274 -3.38 12.49 -11.19
CA ASN A 274 -3.84 12.69 -9.82
C ASN A 274 -3.26 13.99 -9.25
N ARG A 275 -4.13 14.85 -8.69
CA ARG A 275 -3.78 16.12 -8.04
C ARG A 275 -3.51 15.99 -6.53
N ASN A 276 -3.97 14.90 -5.91
CA ASN A 276 -3.72 14.59 -4.50
C ASN A 276 -2.66 13.48 -4.45
N MET A 277 -1.40 13.87 -4.42
CA MET A 277 -0.28 12.92 -4.40
C MET A 277 0.02 12.46 -2.96
N PRO A 278 0.33 11.17 -2.72
CA PRO A 278 0.79 10.68 -1.42
C PRO A 278 2.11 11.36 -1.02
N ALA A 279 2.38 11.48 0.28
CA ALA A 279 3.47 12.30 0.80
C ALA A 279 4.89 11.86 0.36
N ASN A 280 5.05 10.60 -0.07
CA ASN A 280 6.37 10.00 -0.27
C ASN A 280 6.80 9.90 -1.74
N GLU A 281 5.86 9.91 -2.69
CA GLU A 281 6.13 9.66 -4.12
C GLU A 281 5.13 10.42 -5.01
N ILE A 282 5.60 10.86 -6.17
CA ILE A 282 4.78 11.50 -7.21
C ILE A 282 4.19 10.40 -8.10
N PRO A 283 2.87 10.10 -8.04
CA PRO A 283 2.23 9.15 -8.96
C PRO A 283 2.36 9.64 -10.40
N LEU A 284 2.77 8.72 -11.26
CA LEU A 284 2.75 8.89 -12.70
C LEU A 284 1.30 9.03 -13.21
N PRO A 285 1.05 9.91 -14.19
CA PRO A 285 -0.24 10.00 -14.85
C PRO A 285 -0.35 8.92 -15.94
N HIS A 286 -1.58 8.49 -16.23
CA HIS A 286 -1.82 7.67 -17.41
C HIS A 286 -1.91 8.57 -18.65
N VAL A 287 -1.19 8.24 -19.72
CA VAL A 287 -1.15 9.04 -20.96
C VAL A 287 -1.65 8.17 -22.11
N PHE A 288 -2.64 8.62 -22.88
CA PHE A 288 -3.26 7.82 -23.94
C PHE A 288 -3.24 8.50 -25.31
N ASP A 289 -2.70 7.79 -26.30
CA ASP A 289 -2.99 8.02 -27.71
C ASP A 289 -4.39 7.45 -28.04
N LEU A 290 -5.27 8.33 -28.53
CA LEU A 290 -6.66 8.02 -28.86
C LEU A 290 -6.92 7.88 -30.38
N THR A 291 -5.86 7.96 -31.21
CA THR A 291 -5.95 7.89 -32.68
C THR A 291 -6.20 6.47 -33.19
N GLN A 292 -5.69 5.46 -32.49
CA GLN A 292 -5.82 4.04 -32.84
C GLN A 292 -7.24 3.49 -32.60
N GLU A 293 -7.55 2.28 -33.09
CA GLU A 293 -8.87 1.64 -32.89
C GLU A 293 -9.19 1.45 -31.39
N TYR A 294 -8.20 0.99 -30.63
CA TYR A 294 -8.20 0.90 -29.17
C TYR A 294 -7.31 2.01 -28.59
N PRO A 295 -7.64 2.60 -27.43
CA PRO A 295 -6.73 3.53 -26.74
C PRO A 295 -5.39 2.86 -26.46
N GLN A 296 -4.28 3.52 -26.78
CA GLN A 296 -2.93 3.03 -26.50
C GLN A 296 -2.30 3.87 -25.40
N GLU A 297 -1.88 3.24 -24.31
CA GLU A 297 -1.14 3.91 -23.24
C GLU A 297 0.31 4.17 -23.66
N LEU A 298 0.78 5.39 -23.44
CA LEU A 298 2.16 5.82 -23.63
C LEU A 298 2.88 5.76 -22.28
N ASN A 299 3.74 4.76 -22.13
CA ASN A 299 4.41 4.49 -20.86
C ASN A 299 5.56 5.47 -20.62
N PHE A 300 5.82 5.76 -19.35
CA PHE A 300 7.05 6.40 -18.91
C PHE A 300 8.23 5.42 -18.96
N ALA A 301 9.43 5.96 -19.13
CA ALA A 301 10.65 5.17 -19.00
C ALA A 301 10.69 4.49 -17.62
N PRO A 302 11.06 3.21 -17.51
CA PRO A 302 11.25 2.56 -16.21
C PRO A 302 12.43 3.18 -15.43
N GLY A 303 12.41 3.06 -14.10
CA GLY A 303 13.51 3.51 -13.23
C GLY A 303 13.55 5.02 -12.92
N LEU A 304 12.49 5.78 -13.24
CA LEU A 304 12.38 7.19 -12.85
C LEU A 304 12.43 7.38 -11.33
N ASN A 305 13.15 8.40 -10.87
CA ASN A 305 13.22 8.75 -9.45
C ASN A 305 12.18 9.82 -9.09
N LEU A 306 10.96 9.36 -8.77
CA LEU A 306 9.84 10.19 -8.32
C LEU A 306 9.62 10.13 -6.80
N VAL A 307 10.58 9.53 -6.07
CA VAL A 307 10.55 9.44 -4.61
C VAL A 307 10.91 10.79 -4.01
N MET A 308 9.96 11.35 -3.26
CA MET A 308 10.13 12.61 -2.55
C MET A 308 10.62 12.37 -1.12
N ASP A 309 10.04 11.38 -0.42
CA ASP A 309 10.28 11.03 1.01
C ASP A 309 10.26 12.24 1.98
N ILE A 310 9.54 13.30 1.62
CA ILE A 310 9.35 14.52 2.42
C ILE A 310 8.02 15.19 2.05
N GLU A 311 7.43 15.94 2.98
CA GLU A 311 6.18 16.66 2.75
C GLU A 311 6.31 17.65 1.59
N HIS A 312 5.50 17.43 0.56
CA HIS A 312 5.53 18.19 -0.68
C HIS A 312 4.11 18.40 -1.22
N THR A 313 3.93 19.36 -2.13
CA THR A 313 2.80 19.34 -3.07
C THR A 313 3.31 19.27 -4.48
N SER A 314 2.51 18.69 -5.37
CA SER A 314 2.96 18.30 -6.70
C SER A 314 1.79 18.30 -7.68
N HIS A 315 2.06 18.66 -8.93
CA HIS A 315 1.07 18.69 -10.01
C HIS A 315 1.72 18.53 -11.38
N TRP A 316 1.00 17.88 -12.28
CA TRP A 316 1.37 17.72 -13.68
C TRP A 316 0.79 18.85 -14.53
N GLU A 317 1.57 19.38 -15.46
CA GLU A 317 1.15 20.37 -16.47
C GLU A 317 1.77 20.06 -17.85
N THR A 318 1.16 20.58 -18.92
CA THR A 318 1.63 20.41 -20.31
C THR A 318 2.22 21.72 -20.83
N GLN A 319 3.46 21.70 -21.33
CA GLN A 319 4.15 22.92 -21.78
C GLN A 319 4.30 23.01 -23.30
N PHE A 320 4.09 24.24 -23.82
CA PHE A 320 4.10 24.59 -25.24
C PHE A 320 4.97 25.84 -25.51
N ALA A 321 6.20 25.85 -25.00
CA ALA A 321 7.10 27.01 -25.04
C ALA A 321 8.11 26.99 -26.21
N GLY A 322 7.64 26.75 -27.44
CA GLY A 322 8.47 26.82 -28.67
C GLY A 322 9.46 25.67 -28.91
N GLU A 323 9.69 24.83 -27.91
CA GLU A 323 10.35 23.53 -28.01
C GLU A 323 9.34 22.41 -28.36
N ALA A 324 9.84 21.17 -28.48
CA ALA A 324 8.99 19.99 -28.60
C ALA A 324 8.03 19.88 -27.39
N PRO A 325 6.77 19.47 -27.64
CA PRO A 325 5.74 19.35 -26.61
C PRO A 325 6.20 18.40 -25.50
N ALA A 326 5.97 18.82 -24.26
CA ALA A 326 6.47 18.11 -23.08
C ALA A 326 5.42 18.06 -21.97
N LEU A 327 5.52 17.02 -21.17
CA LEU A 327 4.77 16.84 -19.94
C LEU A 327 5.72 17.14 -18.77
N GLU A 328 5.32 18.06 -17.87
CA GLU A 328 6.14 18.47 -16.74
C GLU A 328 5.43 18.15 -15.43
N VAL A 329 6.20 17.73 -14.42
CA VAL A 329 5.73 17.73 -13.03
C VAL A 329 6.45 18.82 -12.25
N PHE A 330 5.65 19.62 -11.56
CA PHE A 330 6.10 20.67 -10.65
C PHE A 330 5.83 20.24 -9.22
N SER A 331 6.90 20.14 -8.43
CA SER A 331 6.84 19.79 -7.02
C SER A 331 7.41 20.92 -6.16
N SER A 332 6.79 21.20 -5.02
CA SER A 332 7.27 22.16 -4.04
C SER A 332 7.37 21.45 -2.69
N VAL A 333 8.58 21.42 -2.12
CA VAL A 333 8.84 20.85 -0.79
C VAL A 333 8.57 21.92 0.27
N TYR A 334 7.83 21.54 1.32
CA TYR A 334 7.29 22.46 2.33
C TYR A 334 8.21 22.56 3.56
N PRO A 335 8.01 23.55 4.46
CA PRO A 335 9.11 24.21 5.17
C PRO A 335 9.91 23.28 6.11
N PRO A 336 11.23 23.52 6.26
CA PRO A 336 11.72 24.90 6.45
C PRO A 336 12.54 25.51 5.31
N CYS A 337 13.15 24.73 4.42
CA CYS A 337 13.89 25.27 3.27
C CYS A 337 13.20 24.85 1.96
N PRO A 338 12.34 25.71 1.36
CA PRO A 338 11.52 25.33 0.23
C PRO A 338 12.35 25.12 -1.04
N VAL A 339 12.14 23.98 -1.69
CA VAL A 339 12.70 23.64 -3.00
C VAL A 339 11.56 23.46 -3.98
N ASN A 340 11.63 24.18 -5.09
CA ASN A 340 10.81 23.92 -6.26
C ASN A 340 11.59 22.99 -7.18
N ILE A 341 11.01 21.85 -7.49
CA ILE A 341 11.55 20.80 -8.35
C ILE A 341 10.70 20.75 -9.62
N THR A 342 11.34 20.58 -10.77
CA THR A 342 10.65 20.39 -12.04
C THR A 342 11.35 19.30 -12.85
N HIS A 343 10.59 18.28 -13.25
CA HIS A 343 11.04 17.23 -14.17
C HIS A 343 10.24 17.34 -15.47
N ARG A 344 10.92 17.23 -16.61
CA ARG A 344 10.36 17.43 -17.95
C ARG A 344 10.52 16.16 -18.79
N TYR A 345 9.40 15.63 -19.24
CA TYR A 345 9.30 14.39 -20.00
C TYR A 345 8.93 14.66 -21.45
N GLN A 346 9.63 13.98 -22.36
CA GLN A 346 9.35 14.02 -23.81
C GLN A 346 9.23 12.61 -24.37
N TRP A 347 8.39 12.46 -25.39
CA TRP A 347 8.21 11.18 -26.08
C TRP A 347 9.38 10.93 -27.03
N ASN A 348 10.16 9.88 -26.79
CA ASN A 348 11.31 9.52 -27.62
C ASN A 348 10.96 8.59 -28.81
N GLY A 349 9.71 8.14 -28.89
CA GLY A 349 9.22 7.15 -29.87
C GLY A 349 8.81 5.82 -29.25
N GLU A 350 9.24 5.54 -28.02
CA GLU A 350 8.99 4.28 -27.29
C GLU A 350 8.52 4.54 -25.85
N TRP A 351 9.06 5.58 -25.19
CA TRP A 351 8.75 5.95 -23.81
C TRP A 351 8.67 7.49 -23.62
N LEU A 352 7.96 7.93 -22.58
CA LEU A 352 8.13 9.27 -22.01
C LEU A 352 9.40 9.28 -21.13
N GLU A 353 10.47 9.89 -21.63
CA GLU A 353 11.79 9.91 -21.00
C GLU A 353 12.06 11.27 -20.35
N GLU A 354 12.76 11.28 -19.21
CA GLU A 354 13.16 12.52 -18.54
C GLU A 354 14.29 13.21 -19.33
N THR A 355 14.00 14.39 -19.86
CA THR A 355 14.93 15.19 -20.66
C THR A 355 15.61 16.30 -19.89
N GLN A 356 14.99 16.75 -18.78
CA GLN A 356 15.52 17.82 -17.94
C GLN A 356 14.94 17.77 -16.52
N SER A 357 15.81 17.92 -15.53
CA SER A 357 15.48 18.18 -14.13
C SER A 357 15.92 19.59 -13.72
N SER A 358 15.22 20.25 -12.80
CA SER A 358 15.70 21.46 -12.14
C SER A 358 15.33 21.50 -10.65
N TYR A 359 16.22 22.04 -9.83
CA TYR A 359 16.08 22.13 -8.37
C TYR A 359 16.41 23.55 -7.93
N LEU A 360 15.36 24.35 -7.69
CA LEU A 360 15.44 25.77 -7.36
C LEU A 360 15.11 25.99 -5.87
N VAL A 361 16.10 26.46 -5.12
CA VAL A 361 15.96 26.79 -3.69
C VAL A 361 16.04 28.30 -3.48
N ASN A 362 15.13 28.86 -2.70
CA ASN A 362 15.12 30.29 -2.36
C ASN A 362 14.52 30.49 -0.96
N PRO A 363 15.28 30.18 0.11
CA PRO A 363 14.77 30.23 1.47
C PRO A 363 14.60 31.67 1.94
N ALA A 364 13.66 31.90 2.85
CA ALA A 364 13.65 33.13 3.62
C ALA A 364 14.94 33.20 4.48
N PRO A 365 15.57 34.38 4.68
CA PRO A 365 16.83 34.51 5.42
C PRO A 365 16.79 33.88 6.83
N GLU A 366 15.64 33.97 7.50
CA GLU A 366 15.36 33.40 8.82
C GLU A 366 15.21 31.86 8.85
N LEU A 367 15.10 31.19 7.69
CA LEU A 367 14.95 29.73 7.57
C LEU A 367 16.12 29.05 6.85
N GLN A 368 17.11 29.82 6.38
CA GLN A 368 18.27 29.30 5.65
C GLN A 368 19.06 28.26 6.46
N ASN A 369 19.02 28.32 7.79
CA ASN A 369 19.66 27.40 8.72
C ASN A 369 19.12 25.96 8.71
N TYR A 370 17.99 25.72 8.06
CA TYR A 370 17.44 24.38 7.85
C TYR A 370 17.81 23.77 6.49
N CYS A 371 18.42 24.53 5.58
CA CYS A 371 18.73 24.04 4.23
C CYS A 371 19.81 22.94 4.21
N GLU A 372 20.62 22.78 5.26
CA GLU A 372 21.56 21.65 5.38
C GLU A 372 20.82 20.31 5.38
N GLN A 373 19.67 20.22 6.06
CA GLN A 373 18.85 18.99 6.10
C GLN A 373 18.27 18.65 4.73
N ILE A 374 17.83 19.66 3.97
CA ILE A 374 17.33 19.50 2.60
C ILE A 374 18.45 19.10 1.62
N VAL A 375 19.67 19.59 1.81
CA VAL A 375 20.84 19.15 1.04
C VAL A 375 21.19 17.70 1.36
N ASP A 376 21.19 17.31 2.63
CA ASP A 376 21.46 15.93 3.06
C ASP A 376 20.39 14.97 2.50
N HIS A 377 19.13 15.39 2.49
CA HIS A 377 18.00 14.68 1.88
C HIS A 377 18.14 14.56 0.37
N ALA A 378 18.37 15.68 -0.33
CA ALA A 378 18.54 15.72 -1.78
C ALA A 378 19.65 14.79 -2.25
N ILE A 379 20.80 14.80 -1.60
CA ILE A 379 21.93 13.91 -1.91
C ILE A 379 21.57 12.43 -1.72
N GLN A 380 20.75 12.08 -0.73
CA GLN A 380 20.40 10.69 -0.39
C GLN A 380 19.23 10.14 -1.20
N VAL A 381 18.24 10.97 -1.52
CA VAL A 381 16.96 10.55 -2.11
C VAL A 381 16.85 10.97 -3.58
N TRP A 382 17.17 12.22 -3.92
CA TRP A 382 17.01 12.76 -5.28
C TRP A 382 18.27 12.58 -6.16
N GLY A 383 19.45 12.50 -5.53
CA GLY A 383 20.74 12.22 -6.18
C GLY A 383 21.77 13.36 -6.06
N LEU A 384 22.97 13.11 -6.58
CA LEU A 384 24.10 14.04 -6.48
C LEU A 384 23.82 15.40 -7.14
N GLU A 385 23.29 15.41 -8.37
CA GLU A 385 23.01 16.65 -9.12
C GLU A 385 22.00 17.56 -8.43
N ALA A 386 20.93 16.97 -7.85
CA ALA A 386 19.94 17.70 -7.07
C ALA A 386 20.58 18.43 -5.89
N GLY A 387 21.37 17.72 -5.09
CA GLY A 387 22.08 18.30 -3.96
C GLY A 387 23.13 19.34 -4.37
N ILE A 388 23.89 19.10 -5.45
CA ILE A 388 24.84 20.05 -6.03
C ILE A 388 24.14 21.37 -6.40
N SER A 389 23.05 21.33 -7.17
CA SER A 389 22.29 22.52 -7.62
C SER A 389 21.81 23.38 -6.43
N ILE A 390 21.27 22.72 -5.40
CA ILE A 390 20.81 23.36 -4.17
C ILE A 390 22.00 23.97 -3.41
N MET A 391 23.12 23.25 -3.27
CA MET A 391 24.32 23.71 -2.58
C MET A 391 25.02 24.89 -3.28
N GLU A 392 25.14 24.86 -4.61
CA GLU A 392 25.73 25.97 -5.40
C GLU A 392 24.89 27.25 -5.26
N THR A 393 23.56 27.11 -5.24
CA THR A 393 22.62 28.23 -5.07
C THR A 393 22.71 28.87 -3.68
N LEU A 394 22.92 28.08 -2.63
CA LEU A 394 23.03 28.54 -1.24
C LEU A 394 24.42 29.09 -0.87
N LEU A 395 25.49 28.62 -1.54
CA LEU A 395 26.89 28.96 -1.24
C LEU A 395 27.20 30.48 -1.11
N PRO A 396 26.62 31.41 -1.90
CA PRO A 396 26.89 32.83 -1.76
C PRO A 396 26.48 33.39 -0.38
N GLN A 397 25.46 32.80 0.24
CA GLN A 397 24.88 33.22 1.52
C GLN A 397 25.24 32.28 2.68
N TRP A 398 26.03 31.21 2.44
CA TRP A 398 26.39 30.23 3.47
C TRP A 398 27.66 30.62 4.25
N PRO A 399 27.73 30.36 5.58
CA PRO A 399 26.65 29.89 6.45
C PRO A 399 25.69 31.01 6.92
N PRO A 400 24.45 30.68 7.30
CA PRO A 400 23.61 31.58 8.09
C PRO A 400 24.18 31.77 9.50
N GLN A 401 23.62 32.71 10.29
CA GLN A 401 24.18 33.07 11.60
C GLN A 401 24.24 31.91 12.59
N ASN A 402 23.17 31.12 12.67
CA ASN A 402 23.03 29.99 13.58
C ASN A 402 22.56 28.74 12.81
N THR A 403 22.79 27.55 13.38
CA THR A 403 22.26 26.26 12.93
C THR A 403 20.73 26.16 13.16
N SER A 404 20.10 25.09 12.68
CA SER A 404 18.71 24.73 13.03
C SER A 404 18.49 24.57 14.55
N GLU A 405 19.54 24.25 15.31
CA GLU A 405 19.52 24.14 16.77
C GLU A 405 19.86 25.46 17.50
N ASN A 406 19.93 26.58 16.77
CA ASN A 406 20.28 27.90 17.29
C ASN A 406 21.69 27.99 17.92
N GLN A 407 22.62 27.16 17.42
CA GLN A 407 24.05 27.22 17.77
C GLN A 407 24.80 28.05 16.71
N ILE A 408 25.88 28.76 17.07
CA ILE A 408 26.69 29.51 16.08
C ILE A 408 27.54 28.51 15.28
N TYR A 409 27.57 28.64 13.95
CA TYR A 409 28.42 27.81 13.08
C TYR A 409 29.92 28.01 13.34
N ALA A 410 30.72 27.00 13.00
CA ALA A 410 32.18 27.10 13.05
C ALA A 410 32.70 28.21 12.10
N PRO A 411 33.81 28.91 12.44
CA PRO A 411 34.35 29.99 11.61
C PRO A 411 34.70 29.60 10.18
N ASP A 412 34.90 28.31 9.90
CA ASP A 412 35.27 27.74 8.62
C ASP A 412 34.18 26.85 7.99
N GLU A 413 32.92 26.94 8.46
CA GLU A 413 31.78 26.22 7.90
C GLU A 413 31.56 26.49 6.40
N LYS A 414 31.95 27.67 5.90
CA LYS A 414 31.93 27.95 4.45
C LYS A 414 32.89 27.05 3.67
N ASP A 415 34.03 26.70 4.27
CA ASP A 415 35.01 25.80 3.67
C ASP A 415 34.55 24.33 3.81
N LYS A 416 33.83 23.96 4.88
CA LYS A 416 33.05 22.69 4.95
C LYS A 416 32.08 22.55 3.78
N TRP A 417 31.30 23.60 3.48
CA TRP A 417 30.32 23.59 2.39
C TRP A 417 30.98 23.47 1.01
N ARG A 418 32.03 24.25 0.76
CA ARG A 418 32.87 24.15 -0.45
C ARG A 418 33.52 22.78 -0.59
N PHE A 419 33.98 22.19 0.51
CA PHE A 419 34.59 20.87 0.50
C PHE A 419 33.59 19.79 0.11
N ARG A 420 32.38 19.82 0.70
CA ARG A 420 31.26 18.95 0.32
C ARG A 420 30.89 19.10 -1.16
N LEU A 421 30.80 20.33 -1.68
CA LEU A 421 30.61 20.60 -3.11
C LEU A 421 31.72 19.98 -3.98
N GLY A 422 32.98 20.19 -3.63
CA GLY A 422 34.12 19.61 -4.34
C GLY A 422 34.08 18.07 -4.37
N VAL A 423 33.71 17.45 -3.24
CA VAL A 423 33.50 16.00 -3.15
C VAL A 423 32.35 15.56 -4.08
N TYR A 424 31.18 16.19 -4.00
CA TYR A 424 30.03 15.78 -4.82
C TYR A 424 30.29 15.97 -6.32
N HIS A 425 30.96 17.05 -6.72
CA HIS A 425 31.41 17.22 -8.10
C HIS A 425 32.40 16.12 -8.53
N ALA A 426 33.33 15.70 -7.66
CA ALA A 426 34.23 14.59 -7.98
C ALA A 426 33.48 13.27 -8.21
N LEU A 427 32.45 13.00 -7.40
CA LEU A 427 31.62 11.79 -7.52
C LEU A 427 30.64 11.84 -8.70
N ALA A 428 30.27 13.05 -9.15
CA ALA A 428 29.45 13.31 -10.31
C ALA A 428 30.25 13.50 -11.61
N GLU A 429 31.52 13.07 -11.64
CA GLU A 429 32.43 13.19 -12.81
C GLU A 429 32.74 14.65 -13.25
N HIS A 430 32.29 15.65 -12.50
CA HIS A 430 32.50 17.10 -12.68
C HIS A 430 33.88 17.57 -12.20
N ARG A 431 34.95 16.92 -12.69
CA ARG A 431 36.33 17.09 -12.23
C ARG A 431 36.81 18.55 -12.15
N GLU A 432 36.60 19.37 -13.17
CA GLU A 432 37.09 20.76 -13.20
C GLU A 432 36.47 21.63 -12.09
N LYS A 433 35.18 21.42 -11.77
CA LYS A 433 34.52 22.07 -10.63
C LYS A 433 35.09 21.57 -9.29
N ALA A 434 35.34 20.26 -9.16
CA ALA A 434 35.96 19.67 -7.97
C ALA A 434 37.36 20.25 -7.69
N GLU A 435 38.22 20.29 -8.72
CA GLU A 435 39.56 20.90 -8.64
C GLU A 435 39.48 22.37 -8.23
N THR A 436 38.50 23.12 -8.75
CA THR A 436 38.26 24.53 -8.41
C THR A 436 37.92 24.69 -6.92
N TYR A 437 36.94 23.95 -6.40
CA TYR A 437 36.52 24.06 -5.00
C TYR A 437 37.63 23.68 -4.02
N PHE A 438 38.37 22.58 -4.26
CA PHE A 438 39.48 22.21 -3.40
C PHE A 438 40.63 23.23 -3.48
N SER A 439 40.93 23.75 -4.68
CA SER A 439 41.94 24.80 -4.86
C SER A 439 41.55 26.12 -4.18
N GLU A 440 40.28 26.50 -4.17
CA GLU A 440 39.81 27.68 -3.42
C GLU A 440 40.04 27.54 -1.92
N ILE A 441 39.71 26.38 -1.33
CA ILE A 441 39.92 26.11 0.10
C ILE A 441 41.41 26.17 0.45
N ILE A 442 42.29 25.63 -0.41
CA ILE A 442 43.73 25.60 -0.15
C ILE A 442 44.38 26.98 -0.28
N ASN A 443 43.97 27.78 -1.28
CA ASN A 443 44.63 29.03 -1.63
C ASN A 443 43.95 30.29 -1.06
N SER A 444 42.68 30.20 -0.67
CA SER A 444 41.87 31.31 -0.16
C SER A 444 40.77 30.80 0.80
N PRO A 445 41.16 30.11 1.89
CA PRO A 445 40.21 29.65 2.90
C PRO A 445 39.53 30.83 3.60
N THR A 446 38.33 30.57 4.11
CA THR A 446 37.55 31.49 4.94
C THR A 446 38.25 31.73 6.30
N SER A 447 38.95 30.72 6.82
CA SER A 447 39.84 30.83 8.00
C SER A 447 41.25 30.30 7.68
N PRO A 448 42.34 31.02 8.02
CA PRO A 448 43.71 30.53 7.79
C PRO A 448 44.02 29.17 8.43
N ASP A 449 43.35 28.87 9.55
CA ASP A 449 43.49 27.63 10.32
C ASP A 449 42.26 26.70 10.10
N SER A 450 41.63 26.72 8.92
CA SER A 450 40.48 25.83 8.64
C SER A 450 40.87 24.36 8.62
N ASP A 451 40.07 23.53 9.28
CA ASP A 451 40.24 22.07 9.33
C ASP A 451 40.08 21.42 7.94
N TRP A 452 39.42 22.10 6.99
CA TRP A 452 39.13 21.59 5.64
C TRP A 452 40.30 21.73 4.66
N ILE A 453 41.39 22.41 5.04
CA ILE A 453 42.58 22.58 4.19
C ILE A 453 43.32 21.26 3.97
N SER A 454 43.42 20.37 4.97
CA SER A 454 44.08 19.05 4.76
C SER A 454 43.21 18.10 3.94
N PRO A 455 41.92 17.87 4.27
CA PRO A 455 41.03 17.07 3.43
C PRO A 455 40.96 17.56 1.98
N ALA A 456 40.93 18.87 1.73
CA ALA A 456 40.94 19.41 0.37
C ALA A 456 42.22 19.07 -0.41
N ARG A 457 43.39 19.03 0.24
CA ARG A 457 44.65 18.59 -0.39
C ARG A 457 44.65 17.09 -0.69
N GLU A 458 44.12 16.29 0.23
CA GLU A 458 44.03 14.84 0.10
C GLU A 458 43.10 14.45 -1.06
N PHE A 459 41.92 15.07 -1.16
CA PHE A 459 41.02 14.90 -2.31
C PHE A 459 41.62 15.43 -3.61
N LEU A 460 42.21 16.63 -3.63
CA LEU A 460 42.81 17.21 -4.84
C LEU A 460 43.94 16.33 -5.40
N ALA A 461 44.73 15.69 -4.53
CA ALA A 461 45.75 14.73 -4.94
C ALA A 461 45.15 13.41 -5.48
N ALA A 462 43.97 13.02 -5.00
CA ALA A 462 43.29 11.79 -5.41
C ALA A 462 42.45 11.92 -6.70
N LEU A 463 42.12 13.14 -7.17
CA LEU A 463 41.22 13.38 -8.31
C LEU A 463 41.67 12.75 -9.65
N ASP A 464 42.94 12.40 -9.80
CA ASP A 464 43.44 11.65 -10.96
C ASP A 464 43.08 10.16 -10.96
N ASN A 465 42.68 9.60 -9.81
CA ASN A 465 42.40 8.17 -9.65
C ASN A 465 41.09 7.92 -8.87
N PRO A 466 40.01 7.46 -9.53
CA PRO A 466 38.72 7.18 -8.88
C PRO A 466 38.80 6.19 -7.70
N GLN A 467 39.75 5.26 -7.70
CA GLN A 467 39.99 4.38 -6.55
C GLN A 467 40.49 5.17 -5.34
N GLU A 468 41.38 6.13 -5.54
CA GLU A 468 41.92 6.98 -4.46
C GLU A 468 40.84 7.93 -3.94
N VAL A 469 40.00 8.49 -4.82
CA VAL A 469 38.81 9.27 -4.42
C VAL A 469 37.90 8.43 -3.50
N TYR A 470 37.64 7.17 -3.86
CA TYR A 470 36.90 6.25 -3.00
C TYR A 470 37.59 6.00 -1.64
N GLN A 471 38.92 5.77 -1.64
CA GLN A 471 39.68 5.50 -0.41
C GLN A 471 39.71 6.70 0.55
N VAL A 472 39.89 7.92 0.03
CA VAL A 472 39.85 9.15 0.84
C VAL A 472 38.42 9.41 1.32
N CYS A 473 37.42 9.22 0.46
CA CYS A 473 36.00 9.35 0.82
C CYS A 473 35.60 8.43 1.99
N ALA A 474 36.00 7.15 1.96
CA ALA A 474 35.64 6.19 3.00
C ALA A 474 36.11 6.58 4.41
N HIS A 475 37.14 7.43 4.53
CA HIS A 475 37.68 7.92 5.80
C HIS A 475 37.25 9.37 6.13
N THR A 476 36.47 10.01 5.25
CA THR A 476 36.06 11.42 5.37
C THR A 476 34.63 11.52 5.90
N PRO A 477 34.38 12.11 7.09
CA PRO A 477 33.06 12.09 7.73
C PRO A 477 31.89 12.67 6.92
N THR A 478 32.15 13.59 5.99
CA THR A 478 31.15 14.25 5.15
C THR A 478 30.98 13.60 3.77
N CYS A 479 31.70 12.51 3.47
CA CYS A 479 31.61 11.81 2.20
C CYS A 479 30.83 10.50 2.34
N ASN A 480 29.90 10.22 1.41
CA ASN A 480 29.17 8.96 1.37
C ASN A 480 29.98 7.91 0.56
N PRO A 481 30.54 6.86 1.21
CA PRO A 481 31.35 5.88 0.52
C PRO A 481 30.57 5.04 -0.51
N ARG A 482 29.24 4.98 -0.42
CA ARG A 482 28.40 4.30 -1.43
C ARG A 482 28.48 4.98 -2.78
N HIS A 483 28.28 6.30 -2.81
CA HIS A 483 28.35 7.09 -4.05
C HIS A 483 29.76 7.04 -4.63
N ALA A 484 30.80 7.10 -3.78
CA ALA A 484 32.17 7.01 -4.23
C ALA A 484 32.54 5.61 -4.76
N PHE A 485 31.98 4.55 -4.17
CA PHE A 485 32.13 3.19 -4.69
C PHE A 485 31.45 3.04 -6.06
N GLN A 486 30.21 3.53 -6.22
CA GLN A 486 29.50 3.52 -7.49
C GLN A 486 30.23 4.32 -8.59
N ALA A 487 30.71 5.52 -8.26
CA ALA A 487 31.50 6.34 -9.18
C ALA A 487 32.79 5.63 -9.61
N TRP A 488 33.56 5.07 -8.66
CA TRP A 488 34.75 4.29 -9.00
C TRP A 488 34.43 3.09 -9.89
N ILE A 489 33.41 2.29 -9.56
CA ILE A 489 33.04 1.11 -10.34
C ILE A 489 32.82 1.46 -11.82
N LYS A 490 32.05 2.53 -12.12
CA LYS A 490 31.76 3.00 -13.48
C LYS A 490 33.02 3.30 -14.32
N THR A 491 34.12 3.69 -13.69
CA THR A 491 35.36 4.06 -14.37
C THR A 491 36.26 2.87 -14.71
N ILE A 492 35.99 1.68 -14.19
CA ILE A 492 36.85 0.51 -14.40
C ILE A 492 36.64 -0.01 -15.84
N PRO A 493 37.68 -0.02 -16.70
CA PRO A 493 37.55 -0.41 -18.11
C PRO A 493 37.59 -1.94 -18.25
N VAL A 494 36.46 -2.60 -17.97
CA VAL A 494 36.33 -4.06 -18.00
C VAL A 494 35.21 -4.51 -18.93
N GLU A 495 35.55 -5.39 -19.86
CA GLU A 495 34.61 -5.99 -20.82
C GLU A 495 33.67 -7.02 -20.18
N ASN A 496 33.92 -7.45 -18.93
CA ASN A 496 33.07 -8.38 -18.19
C ASN A 496 33.24 -8.28 -16.67
N LEU A 497 32.25 -8.77 -15.94
CA LEU A 497 32.18 -8.75 -14.48
C LEU A 497 33.23 -9.64 -13.77
N THR A 498 33.79 -10.64 -14.45
CA THR A 498 34.87 -11.48 -13.87
C THR A 498 36.15 -10.66 -13.71
N ALA A 499 36.45 -9.82 -14.71
CA ALA A 499 37.58 -8.89 -14.66
C ALA A 499 37.34 -7.78 -13.63
N LEU A 500 36.10 -7.29 -13.50
CA LEU A 500 35.71 -6.36 -12.43
C LEU A 500 36.00 -6.93 -11.04
N LEU A 501 35.50 -8.13 -10.74
CA LEU A 501 35.70 -8.77 -9.45
C LEU A 501 37.18 -9.04 -9.16
N SER A 502 37.95 -9.43 -10.19
CA SER A 502 39.41 -9.62 -10.07
C SER A 502 40.14 -8.31 -9.75
N HIS A 503 39.70 -7.18 -10.32
CA HIS A 503 40.21 -5.85 -9.98
C HIS A 503 39.85 -5.46 -8.54
N LEU A 504 38.62 -5.73 -8.09
CA LEU A 504 38.18 -5.46 -6.72
C LEU A 504 38.96 -6.28 -5.68
N TYR A 505 39.33 -7.54 -5.96
CA TYR A 505 40.22 -8.33 -5.10
C TYR A 505 41.66 -7.80 -5.04
N ALA A 506 42.14 -7.11 -6.09
CA ALA A 506 43.48 -6.53 -6.14
C ALA A 506 43.56 -5.13 -5.51
N SER A 507 42.44 -4.41 -5.51
CA SER A 507 42.27 -3.15 -4.79
C SER A 507 42.22 -3.39 -3.27
N GLN A 508 42.54 -2.38 -2.46
CA GLN A 508 42.58 -2.50 -0.98
C GLN A 508 41.18 -2.45 -0.33
N LEU A 509 40.14 -2.86 -1.06
CA LEU A 509 38.75 -2.93 -0.60
C LEU A 509 38.55 -4.13 0.32
N THR A 510 37.85 -3.96 1.44
CA THR A 510 37.51 -5.09 2.33
C THR A 510 36.30 -5.84 1.77
N LEU A 511 36.56 -6.69 0.78
CA LEU A 511 35.58 -7.63 0.23
C LEU A 511 35.45 -8.82 1.17
N SER A 512 34.33 -8.90 1.89
CA SER A 512 34.08 -9.97 2.89
C SER A 512 33.68 -11.28 2.21
N GLN A 513 32.84 -11.20 1.18
CA GLN A 513 32.43 -12.34 0.37
C GLN A 513 31.95 -11.86 -1.01
N SER A 514 31.95 -12.75 -1.98
CA SER A 514 31.28 -12.57 -3.27
C SER A 514 30.64 -13.89 -3.71
N GLY A 515 29.81 -13.82 -4.74
CA GLY A 515 29.25 -15.00 -5.37
C GLY A 515 28.59 -14.67 -6.70
N GLN A 516 27.88 -15.67 -7.22
CA GLN A 516 27.07 -15.60 -8.41
C GLN A 516 25.64 -15.99 -8.05
N HIS A 517 24.67 -15.33 -8.67
CA HIS A 517 23.26 -15.71 -8.66
C HIS A 517 22.62 -15.14 -9.91
N ASP A 518 21.67 -15.85 -10.47
CA ASP A 518 20.84 -15.41 -11.59
C ASP A 518 19.68 -14.62 -10.96
N PHE A 519 19.69 -13.30 -11.10
CA PHE A 519 18.71 -12.42 -10.44
C PHE A 519 17.56 -12.03 -11.38
N ASP A 520 17.71 -12.19 -12.70
CA ASP A 520 16.71 -11.87 -13.73
C ASP A 520 16.18 -13.10 -14.53
N ASP A 521 16.62 -14.32 -14.17
CA ASP A 521 16.19 -15.64 -14.71
C ASP A 521 16.46 -15.77 -16.22
N ASP A 522 17.44 -15.01 -16.75
CA ASP A 522 17.88 -15.06 -18.16
C ASP A 522 18.75 -16.28 -18.48
N GLY A 523 19.26 -16.96 -17.44
CA GLY A 523 20.18 -18.11 -17.52
C GLY A 523 21.66 -17.76 -17.33
N SER A 524 22.00 -16.49 -17.16
CA SER A 524 23.34 -15.94 -16.96
C SER A 524 23.44 -15.33 -15.56
N PRO A 525 24.33 -15.81 -14.68
CA PRO A 525 24.36 -15.28 -13.31
C PRO A 525 25.16 -13.98 -13.18
N GLU A 526 24.55 -12.95 -12.60
CA GLU A 526 25.24 -11.75 -12.13
C GLU A 526 26.20 -12.09 -10.99
N TYR A 527 27.13 -11.17 -10.76
CA TYR A 527 27.98 -11.20 -9.58
C TYR A 527 27.38 -10.36 -8.47
N TRP A 528 27.40 -10.89 -7.25
CA TRP A 528 27.12 -10.13 -6.04
C TRP A 528 28.35 -10.07 -5.14
N ILE A 529 28.45 -8.99 -4.36
CA ILE A 529 29.54 -8.75 -3.42
C ILE A 529 29.01 -8.27 -2.07
N ILE A 530 29.73 -8.60 -1.00
CA ILE A 530 29.55 -8.00 0.32
C ILE A 530 30.83 -7.26 0.68
N ILE A 531 30.72 -5.94 0.79
CA ILE A 531 31.84 -5.05 1.09
C ILE A 531 31.70 -4.45 2.48
N GLN A 532 32.84 -4.07 3.07
CA GLN A 532 32.93 -3.20 4.22
C GLN A 532 33.75 -1.97 3.80
N HIS A 533 33.17 -0.77 3.85
CA HIS A 533 33.85 0.45 3.42
C HIS A 533 34.99 0.84 4.36
N THR A 534 34.78 0.64 5.67
CA THR A 534 35.83 0.78 6.71
C THR A 534 35.68 -0.34 7.73
N PRO A 535 36.72 -0.67 8.53
CA PRO A 535 36.64 -1.76 9.53
C PRO A 535 35.52 -1.61 10.57
N THR A 536 34.95 -0.40 10.73
CA THR A 536 33.85 -0.09 11.65
C THR A 536 32.51 0.13 10.94
N SER A 537 32.44 0.16 9.61
CA SER A 537 31.17 0.30 8.89
C SER A 537 30.35 -0.99 8.97
N LYS A 538 29.05 -0.90 8.67
CA LYS A 538 28.23 -2.09 8.39
C LYS A 538 28.76 -2.80 7.14
N LEU A 539 28.42 -4.08 7.01
CA LEU A 539 28.55 -4.81 5.75
C LEU A 539 27.41 -4.41 4.82
N GLU A 540 27.66 -4.37 3.52
CA GLU A 540 26.67 -3.97 2.52
C GLU A 540 26.62 -4.97 1.38
N PHE A 541 25.43 -5.39 0.97
CA PHE A 541 25.21 -6.30 -0.16
C PHE A 541 24.93 -5.50 -1.43
N TRP A 542 25.67 -5.83 -2.48
CA TRP A 542 25.63 -5.16 -3.79
C TRP A 542 25.56 -6.18 -4.92
N ILE A 543 24.87 -5.82 -6.00
CA ILE A 543 24.89 -6.54 -7.29
C ILE A 543 25.78 -5.75 -8.26
N LEU A 544 26.55 -6.47 -9.07
CA LEU A 544 27.38 -5.92 -10.13
C LEU A 544 26.74 -6.25 -11.48
N ALA A 545 26.41 -5.21 -12.25
CA ALA A 545 25.71 -5.28 -13.53
C ALA A 545 26.56 -4.63 -14.65
N LEU A 546 26.16 -4.85 -15.92
CA LEU A 546 26.70 -4.15 -17.07
C LEU A 546 25.58 -3.30 -17.72
N ASN A 547 25.69 -1.97 -17.63
CA ASN A 547 24.75 -1.03 -18.24
C ASN A 547 25.48 -0.37 -19.41
N GLU A 548 24.96 -0.49 -20.65
CA GLU A 548 25.63 -0.05 -21.89
C GLU A 548 27.06 -0.59 -22.06
N GLY A 549 27.37 -1.75 -21.49
CA GLY A 549 28.72 -2.32 -21.47
C GLY A 549 29.68 -1.69 -20.45
N LYS A 550 29.22 -0.73 -19.63
CA LYS A 550 29.97 -0.21 -18.47
C LYS A 550 29.56 -0.95 -17.19
N PRO A 551 30.51 -1.28 -16.29
CA PRO A 551 30.19 -1.84 -14.98
C PRO A 551 29.40 -0.85 -14.11
N THR A 552 28.36 -1.36 -13.44
CA THR A 552 27.54 -0.63 -12.47
C THR A 552 27.42 -1.43 -11.17
N ALA A 553 27.43 -0.74 -10.02
CA ALA A 553 27.16 -1.35 -8.72
C ALA A 553 25.82 -0.88 -8.17
N LEU A 554 24.93 -1.84 -7.89
CA LEU A 554 23.57 -1.64 -7.41
C LEU A 554 23.50 -2.00 -5.93
N PHE A 555 23.20 -1.03 -5.07
CA PHE A 555 23.05 -1.25 -3.62
C PHE A 555 21.70 -1.91 -3.34
N ILE A 556 21.69 -2.93 -2.47
CA ILE A 556 20.45 -3.61 -2.07
C ILE A 556 20.07 -3.28 -0.62
N ASP A 557 20.93 -3.61 0.33
CA ASP A 557 20.66 -3.46 1.77
C ASP A 557 21.96 -3.61 2.60
N PRO A 558 22.07 -3.03 3.81
CA PRO A 558 23.15 -3.34 4.73
C PRO A 558 22.86 -4.67 5.44
N VAL A 559 23.85 -5.57 5.44
CA VAL A 559 23.70 -6.94 5.98
C VAL A 559 24.47 -7.12 7.29
N VAL A 560 24.05 -8.10 8.09
CA VAL A 560 24.71 -8.49 9.36
C VAL A 560 25.48 -9.81 9.28
N VAL A 561 25.44 -10.48 8.12
CA VAL A 561 26.12 -11.74 7.84
C VAL A 561 26.94 -11.65 6.55
N THR A 562 28.08 -12.35 6.50
CA THR A 562 28.93 -12.42 5.30
C THR A 562 28.46 -13.47 4.30
N THR A 563 27.73 -14.49 4.75
CA THR A 563 27.04 -15.47 3.90
C THR A 563 25.55 -15.11 3.82
N PRO A 564 25.10 -14.43 2.74
CA PRO A 564 23.71 -14.08 2.57
C PRO A 564 22.89 -15.31 2.17
N VAL A 565 21.64 -15.38 2.63
CA VAL A 565 20.67 -16.35 2.12
C VAL A 565 19.85 -15.65 1.05
N LEU A 566 20.09 -15.99 -0.21
CA LEU A 566 19.28 -15.60 -1.35
C LEU A 566 18.22 -16.69 -1.58
N THR A 567 16.94 -16.31 -1.54
CA THR A 567 15.84 -17.22 -1.89
C THR A 567 15.18 -16.70 -3.15
N HIS A 568 15.21 -17.49 -4.22
CA HIS A 568 14.66 -17.17 -5.54
C HIS A 568 13.18 -17.54 -5.62
N TYR A 569 12.40 -16.67 -6.23
CA TYR A 569 10.97 -16.82 -6.48
C TYR A 569 10.66 -16.32 -7.88
N ILE A 570 9.68 -16.92 -8.55
CA ILE A 570 9.17 -16.46 -9.85
C ILE A 570 7.74 -15.97 -9.61
N THR A 571 7.47 -14.69 -9.86
CA THR A 571 6.11 -14.12 -9.80
C THR A 571 5.23 -14.76 -10.88
N LYS A 572 3.90 -14.59 -10.79
CA LYS A 572 3.02 -15.07 -11.88
C LYS A 572 3.24 -14.33 -13.22
N SER A 573 3.80 -13.11 -13.21
CA SER A 573 4.23 -12.41 -14.43
C SER A 573 5.50 -13.01 -15.06
N GLY A 574 6.10 -14.04 -14.46
CA GLY A 574 7.38 -14.61 -14.88
C GLY A 574 8.60 -13.79 -14.45
N SER A 575 8.41 -12.74 -13.66
CA SER A 575 9.49 -11.89 -13.16
C SER A 575 10.12 -12.55 -11.93
N PRO A 576 11.45 -12.66 -11.83
CA PRO A 576 12.08 -13.18 -10.64
C PRO A 576 12.10 -12.16 -9.50
N LEU A 577 12.02 -12.68 -8.28
CA LEU A 577 12.05 -11.92 -7.05
C LEU A 577 12.99 -12.63 -6.07
N ILE A 578 13.95 -11.88 -5.52
CA ILE A 578 14.93 -12.38 -4.57
C ILE A 578 14.61 -11.88 -3.16
N TRP A 579 14.52 -12.81 -2.21
CA TRP A 579 14.40 -12.50 -0.79
C TRP A 579 15.75 -12.65 -0.10
N LEU A 580 16.40 -11.52 0.18
CA LEU A 580 17.69 -11.42 0.86
C LEU A 580 17.50 -11.55 2.38
N ASN A 581 18.12 -12.57 2.98
CA ASN A 581 18.17 -12.83 4.43
C ASN A 581 16.80 -12.88 5.13
N ARG A 582 15.71 -13.08 4.38
CA ARG A 582 14.32 -12.95 4.83
C ARG A 582 13.93 -11.56 5.36
N GLN A 583 14.60 -10.51 4.88
CA GLN A 583 14.41 -9.13 5.34
C GLN A 583 14.00 -8.18 4.20
N LYS A 584 14.64 -8.29 3.03
CA LYS A 584 14.41 -7.41 1.89
C LYS A 584 14.05 -8.22 0.65
N SER A 585 13.00 -7.82 -0.05
CA SER A 585 12.58 -8.40 -1.33
C SER A 585 12.87 -7.43 -2.48
N PHE A 586 13.39 -7.91 -3.60
CA PHE A 586 13.66 -7.09 -4.78
C PHE A 586 13.70 -7.93 -6.07
N SER A 587 13.43 -7.31 -7.22
CA SER A 587 13.78 -7.83 -8.55
C SER A 587 14.98 -7.05 -9.11
N LEU A 588 15.74 -7.71 -9.98
CA LEU A 588 16.63 -7.06 -10.94
C LEU A 588 15.83 -6.95 -12.25
N GLU A 589 15.69 -5.74 -12.79
CA GLU A 589 14.93 -5.49 -14.02
C GLU A 589 15.82 -4.77 -15.04
N SER A 590 15.71 -5.16 -16.32
CA SER A 590 16.47 -4.56 -17.43
C SER A 590 15.61 -3.57 -18.22
N ILE A 591 16.17 -2.40 -18.51
CA ILE A 591 15.60 -1.42 -19.44
C ILE A 591 16.19 -1.68 -20.83
N PRO A 592 15.39 -1.77 -21.91
CA PRO A 592 15.89 -1.75 -23.28
C PRO A 592 16.80 -0.52 -23.49
N ASN A 593 18.07 -0.77 -23.79
CA ASN A 593 19.16 0.23 -23.91
C ASN A 593 19.55 0.98 -22.62
N GLY A 594 18.68 1.09 -21.58
CA GLY A 594 19.00 1.79 -20.32
C GLY A 594 19.79 0.99 -19.28
N GLY A 595 19.95 -0.33 -19.46
CA GLY A 595 20.67 -1.21 -18.52
C GLY A 595 19.83 -1.68 -17.33
N MET A 596 20.47 -2.24 -16.30
CA MET A 596 19.76 -2.88 -15.17
C MET A 596 19.57 -1.96 -13.97
N PHE A 597 18.43 -2.12 -13.29
CA PHE A 597 18.05 -1.40 -12.07
C PHE A 597 17.40 -2.35 -11.04
N ILE A 598 17.28 -1.90 -9.80
CA ILE A 598 16.68 -2.65 -8.70
C ILE A 598 15.31 -2.08 -8.38
N LYS A 599 14.31 -2.94 -8.31
CA LYS A 599 12.97 -2.59 -7.85
C LYS A 599 12.68 -3.34 -6.56
N THR A 600 12.43 -2.60 -5.49
CA THR A 600 12.24 -3.22 -4.17
C THR A 600 10.78 -3.44 -3.88
N TYR A 601 10.47 -4.59 -3.30
CA TYR A 601 9.12 -4.99 -2.91
C TYR A 601 8.99 -4.98 -1.39
N PRO A 602 7.78 -4.78 -0.84
CA PRO A 602 7.54 -5.04 0.57
C PRO A 602 7.92 -6.49 0.91
N PRO A 603 8.33 -6.78 2.16
CA PRO A 603 8.55 -8.14 2.63
C PRO A 603 7.21 -8.84 2.92
N SER A 604 6.32 -8.90 1.93
CA SER A 604 5.18 -9.80 1.94
C SER A 604 5.67 -11.25 1.87
N TYR A 605 4.89 -12.17 2.43
CA TYR A 605 5.32 -13.55 2.66
C TYR A 605 5.10 -14.39 1.38
N PHE A 606 5.82 -14.07 0.30
CA PHE A 606 5.61 -14.44 -1.12
C PHE A 606 4.79 -15.71 -1.45
N TYR A 607 4.97 -16.83 -0.75
CA TYR A 607 4.14 -18.03 -0.93
C TYR A 607 2.63 -17.76 -0.72
N SER A 608 2.28 -16.84 0.18
CA SER A 608 0.95 -16.27 0.37
C SER A 608 0.48 -15.50 -0.87
N ASP A 609 1.32 -14.61 -1.42
CA ASP A 609 0.99 -13.81 -2.59
C ASP A 609 0.79 -14.70 -3.84
N TYR A 610 1.69 -15.67 -4.08
CA TYR A 610 1.58 -16.61 -5.19
C TYR A 610 0.32 -17.49 -5.09
N THR A 611 0.00 -17.99 -3.88
CA THR A 611 -1.22 -18.76 -3.64
C THR A 611 -2.46 -17.89 -3.83
N THR A 612 -2.47 -16.68 -3.26
CA THR A 612 -3.60 -15.73 -3.33
C THR A 612 -3.88 -15.31 -4.77
N GLN A 613 -2.84 -14.97 -5.55
CA GLN A 613 -2.96 -14.64 -6.97
C GLN A 613 -3.46 -15.85 -7.78
N SER A 614 -2.88 -17.03 -7.57
CA SER A 614 -3.30 -18.25 -8.27
C SER A 614 -4.76 -18.63 -7.98
N VAL A 615 -5.24 -18.39 -6.75
CA VAL A 615 -6.64 -18.57 -6.36
C VAL A 615 -7.53 -17.48 -6.95
N TYR A 616 -7.09 -16.22 -6.98
CA TYR A 616 -7.81 -15.12 -7.63
C TYR A 616 -8.03 -15.40 -9.12
N ASP A 617 -6.99 -15.84 -9.82
CA ASP A 617 -7.08 -16.15 -11.25
C ASP A 617 -7.93 -17.41 -11.51
N ALA A 618 -7.91 -18.40 -10.61
CA ALA A 618 -8.85 -19.52 -10.69
C ALA A 618 -10.32 -19.09 -10.57
N TYR A 619 -10.63 -18.05 -9.78
CA TYR A 619 -11.96 -17.44 -9.80
C TYR A 619 -12.24 -16.72 -11.11
N LEU A 620 -11.30 -15.93 -11.64
CA LEU A 620 -11.47 -15.26 -12.94
C LEU A 620 -11.73 -16.29 -14.05
N ASP A 621 -10.98 -17.38 -14.09
CA ASP A 621 -11.16 -18.48 -15.04
C ASP A 621 -12.58 -19.10 -14.93
N LEU A 622 -13.03 -19.42 -13.71
CA LEU A 622 -14.38 -19.95 -13.47
C LEU A 622 -15.47 -18.96 -13.91
N PHE A 623 -15.31 -17.67 -13.59
CA PHE A 623 -16.29 -16.63 -13.91
C PHE A 623 -16.27 -16.22 -15.39
N ALA A 624 -15.14 -16.39 -16.09
CA ALA A 624 -15.03 -16.28 -17.54
C ALA A 624 -15.60 -17.52 -18.28
N GLY A 625 -15.94 -18.58 -17.56
CA GLY A 625 -16.57 -19.79 -18.11
C GLY A 625 -15.60 -20.85 -18.62
N LEU A 626 -14.34 -20.86 -18.16
CA LEU A 626 -13.44 -21.98 -18.43
C LEU A 626 -14.00 -23.28 -17.82
N PRO A 627 -13.68 -24.46 -18.38
CA PRO A 627 -14.18 -25.73 -17.87
C PRO A 627 -13.83 -25.93 -16.39
N PRO A 628 -14.82 -26.09 -15.48
CA PRO A 628 -14.53 -26.15 -14.04
C PRO A 628 -13.61 -27.32 -13.63
N ALA A 629 -13.61 -28.41 -14.39
CA ALA A 629 -12.70 -29.54 -14.21
C ALA A 629 -11.22 -29.17 -14.49
N GLU A 630 -10.97 -28.26 -15.43
CA GLU A 630 -9.62 -27.76 -15.75
C GLU A 630 -9.11 -26.83 -14.64
N VAL A 631 -9.95 -25.89 -14.18
CA VAL A 631 -9.60 -25.01 -13.05
C VAL A 631 -9.37 -25.82 -11.76
N ARG A 632 -10.21 -26.83 -11.49
CA ARG A 632 -10.00 -27.80 -10.41
C ARG A 632 -8.64 -28.47 -10.51
N ASP A 633 -8.27 -28.97 -11.68
CA ASP A 633 -7.00 -29.68 -11.87
C ASP A 633 -5.79 -28.74 -11.72
N ASN A 634 -5.93 -27.47 -12.13
CA ASN A 634 -4.94 -26.41 -11.87
C ASN A 634 -4.80 -26.11 -10.38
N LEU A 635 -5.90 -26.00 -9.62
CA LEU A 635 -5.87 -25.83 -8.15
C LEU A 635 -5.27 -27.05 -7.43
N LEU A 636 -5.54 -28.27 -7.92
CA LEU A 636 -4.92 -29.50 -7.40
C LEU A 636 -3.45 -29.67 -7.80
N ALA A 637 -3.00 -29.03 -8.87
CA ALA A 637 -1.58 -28.92 -9.23
C ALA A 637 -0.88 -27.87 -8.35
N LEU A 638 -1.51 -26.71 -8.13
CA LEU A 638 -1.07 -25.70 -7.18
C LEU A 638 -0.87 -26.30 -5.79
N GLN A 639 -1.85 -27.02 -5.24
CA GLN A 639 -1.75 -27.67 -3.92
C GLN A 639 -0.54 -28.59 -3.74
N LYS A 640 0.01 -29.14 -4.85
CA LYS A 640 1.18 -30.03 -4.87
C LYS A 640 2.49 -29.29 -5.20
N SER A 641 2.40 -28.00 -5.56
CA SER A 641 3.56 -27.16 -5.87
C SER A 641 4.35 -26.84 -4.59
N PRO A 642 5.70 -26.80 -4.63
CA PRO A 642 6.50 -26.27 -3.54
C PRO A 642 6.28 -24.76 -3.30
N GLN A 643 5.59 -24.06 -4.20
CA GLN A 643 5.23 -22.64 -4.05
C GLN A 643 3.90 -22.42 -3.32
N PHE A 644 3.11 -23.47 -3.08
CA PHE A 644 1.83 -23.34 -2.37
C PHE A 644 2.05 -23.25 -0.87
N ALA A 645 1.50 -22.20 -0.27
CA ALA A 645 1.34 -22.08 1.17
C ALA A 645 0.03 -21.39 1.49
N CYS A 646 -0.61 -21.86 2.56
CA CYS A 646 -1.66 -21.12 3.23
C CYS A 646 -1.17 -20.84 4.66
N LEU A 647 -0.83 -19.58 4.93
CA LEU A 647 -0.15 -19.11 6.14
C LEU A 647 -1.13 -18.55 7.17
N ASN A 648 -2.35 -18.23 6.75
CA ASN A 648 -3.42 -17.72 7.60
C ASN A 648 -4.79 -18.27 7.17
N ALA A 649 -5.81 -18.00 7.99
CA ALA A 649 -7.17 -18.47 7.75
C ALA A 649 -7.79 -17.94 6.45
N PHE A 650 -7.46 -16.73 6.00
CA PHE A 650 -7.96 -16.19 4.74
C PHE A 650 -7.45 -17.03 3.57
N GLU A 651 -6.15 -17.25 3.46
CA GLU A 651 -5.54 -18.04 2.39
C GLU A 651 -6.06 -19.49 2.37
N CYS A 652 -6.07 -20.16 3.52
CA CYS A 652 -6.57 -21.54 3.63
C CYS A 652 -8.01 -21.65 3.12
N THR A 653 -8.89 -20.81 3.66
CA THR A 653 -10.32 -20.88 3.35
C THR A 653 -10.65 -20.38 1.95
N ASN A 654 -9.89 -19.42 1.42
CA ASN A 654 -10.05 -18.94 0.06
C ASN A 654 -9.67 -20.01 -0.97
N PHE A 655 -8.50 -20.64 -0.80
CA PHE A 655 -8.10 -21.78 -1.64
C PHE A 655 -9.12 -22.92 -1.58
N SER A 656 -9.52 -23.32 -0.36
CA SER A 656 -10.48 -24.40 -0.20
C SER A 656 -11.87 -24.06 -0.77
N TYR A 657 -12.29 -22.79 -0.72
CA TYR A 657 -13.57 -22.36 -1.30
C TYR A 657 -13.52 -22.36 -2.83
N ALA A 658 -12.45 -21.86 -3.44
CA ALA A 658 -12.21 -21.93 -4.88
C ALA A 658 -12.22 -23.38 -5.38
N LEU A 659 -11.51 -24.28 -4.68
CA LEU A 659 -11.47 -25.71 -5.02
C LEU A 659 -12.83 -26.39 -4.81
N GLY A 660 -13.55 -26.05 -3.74
CA GLY A 660 -14.93 -26.51 -3.50
C GLY A 660 -15.89 -26.09 -4.61
N LEU A 661 -15.82 -24.82 -5.03
CA LEU A 661 -16.61 -24.28 -6.15
C LEU A 661 -16.28 -24.95 -7.48
N ALA A 662 -14.99 -25.18 -7.76
CA ALA A 662 -14.55 -25.87 -8.97
C ALA A 662 -15.06 -27.33 -9.00
N TYR A 663 -15.00 -28.07 -7.88
CA TYR A 663 -15.63 -29.40 -7.77
C TYR A 663 -17.14 -29.36 -7.97
N GLU A 664 -17.82 -28.35 -7.39
CA GLU A 664 -19.27 -28.22 -7.47
C GLU A 664 -19.72 -28.02 -8.93
N LEU A 665 -19.11 -27.06 -9.62
CA LEU A 665 -19.39 -26.74 -11.01
C LEU A 665 -18.91 -27.84 -11.99
N ALA A 666 -17.92 -28.65 -11.59
CA ALA A 666 -17.51 -29.85 -12.34
C ALA A 666 -18.47 -31.05 -12.14
N GLY A 667 -19.48 -30.95 -11.28
CA GLY A 667 -20.43 -32.04 -11.01
C GLY A 667 -19.92 -33.10 -10.03
N GLU A 668 -19.01 -32.74 -9.12
CA GLU A 668 -18.45 -33.63 -8.09
C GLU A 668 -18.92 -33.22 -6.67
N PRO A 669 -20.23 -33.39 -6.35
CA PRO A 669 -20.85 -32.80 -5.17
C PRO A 669 -20.31 -33.33 -3.83
N GLU A 670 -19.82 -34.57 -3.79
CA GLU A 670 -19.22 -35.15 -2.58
C GLU A 670 -17.92 -34.42 -2.20
N LYS A 671 -17.06 -34.13 -3.19
CA LYS A 671 -15.80 -33.42 -2.95
C LYS A 671 -16.05 -31.93 -2.67
N ALA A 672 -17.01 -31.32 -3.36
CA ALA A 672 -17.45 -29.96 -3.07
C ALA A 672 -17.94 -29.82 -1.62
N ARG A 673 -18.82 -30.74 -1.17
CA ARG A 673 -19.26 -30.86 0.22
C ARG A 673 -18.08 -30.97 1.18
N ASP A 674 -17.11 -31.83 0.88
CA ASP A 674 -15.98 -32.07 1.79
C ASP A 674 -15.12 -30.80 1.98
N MET A 675 -14.85 -30.05 0.90
CA MET A 675 -14.18 -28.76 1.00
C MET A 675 -14.99 -27.73 1.82
N TYR A 676 -16.30 -27.62 1.56
CA TYR A 676 -17.18 -26.70 2.29
C TYR A 676 -17.33 -27.08 3.78
N TYR A 677 -17.37 -28.37 4.09
CA TYR A 677 -17.40 -28.86 5.47
C TYR A 677 -16.09 -28.51 6.18
N GLU A 678 -14.93 -28.73 5.55
CA GLU A 678 -13.61 -28.44 6.13
C GLU A 678 -13.45 -26.96 6.49
N ILE A 679 -13.84 -26.06 5.59
CA ILE A 679 -13.88 -24.61 5.86
C ILE A 679 -14.78 -24.31 7.07
N TRP A 680 -15.94 -24.95 7.17
CA TRP A 680 -16.89 -24.68 8.25
C TRP A 680 -16.44 -25.26 9.61
N ASP A 681 -15.83 -26.44 9.62
CA ASP A 681 -15.32 -27.14 10.82
C ASP A 681 -14.12 -26.40 11.42
N GLU A 682 -13.09 -26.14 10.59
CA GLU A 682 -11.81 -25.58 11.04
C GLU A 682 -11.81 -24.05 11.20
N TYR A 683 -12.62 -23.35 10.40
CA TYR A 683 -12.61 -21.88 10.31
C TYR A 683 -13.99 -21.24 10.53
N SER A 684 -14.80 -21.81 11.44
CA SER A 684 -16.23 -21.48 11.65
C SER A 684 -16.60 -20.00 11.92
N TYR A 685 -15.60 -19.14 12.18
CA TYR A 685 -15.71 -17.71 12.45
C TYR A 685 -15.31 -16.83 11.24
N PHE A 686 -14.87 -17.44 10.13
CA PHE A 686 -14.43 -16.74 8.93
C PHE A 686 -15.57 -16.59 7.90
N PRO A 687 -15.63 -15.54 7.05
CA PRO A 687 -16.72 -15.34 6.09
C PRO A 687 -16.91 -16.50 5.11
N PHE A 688 -15.83 -17.11 4.64
CA PHE A 688 -15.89 -18.31 3.81
C PHE A 688 -16.61 -19.49 4.50
N ALA A 689 -16.56 -19.60 5.83
CA ALA A 689 -17.35 -20.60 6.55
C ALA A 689 -18.85 -20.30 6.54
N THR A 690 -19.25 -19.02 6.46
CA THR A 690 -20.66 -18.68 6.20
C THR A 690 -21.05 -19.06 4.77
N MET A 691 -20.25 -18.67 3.77
CA MET A 691 -20.51 -18.99 2.37
C MET A 691 -20.59 -20.50 2.13
N ALA A 692 -19.66 -21.27 2.72
CA ALA A 692 -19.64 -22.72 2.70
C ALA A 692 -20.85 -23.33 3.42
N ARG A 693 -21.18 -22.88 4.64
CA ARG A 693 -22.34 -23.36 5.40
C ARG A 693 -23.67 -23.16 4.66
N LEU A 694 -23.82 -22.09 3.87
CA LEU A 694 -25.03 -21.89 3.07
C LEU A 694 -25.19 -22.95 1.96
N LYS A 695 -24.09 -23.55 1.50
CA LYS A 695 -24.06 -24.54 0.41
C LYS A 695 -24.17 -26.00 0.87
N ILE A 696 -24.09 -26.29 2.17
CA ILE A 696 -24.21 -27.65 2.70
C ILE A 696 -25.24 -27.73 3.82
N ASP A 697 -26.22 -28.61 3.63
CA ASP A 697 -27.23 -28.90 4.63
C ASP A 697 -26.93 -30.25 5.31
N PRO A 698 -27.27 -30.43 6.60
CA PRO A 698 -27.35 -31.75 7.18
C PRO A 698 -28.42 -32.51 6.40
N GLY A 699 -27.99 -33.44 5.57
CA GLY A 699 -28.82 -34.13 4.60
C GLY A 699 -30.03 -34.71 5.28
N SER A 700 -31.19 -34.60 4.62
CA SER A 700 -32.47 -34.99 5.22
C SER A 700 -32.43 -36.46 5.66
N ILE A 701 -32.12 -36.68 6.94
CA ILE A 701 -32.50 -37.89 7.65
C ILE A 701 -34.01 -37.87 7.55
N TYR A 702 -34.57 -38.67 6.65
CA TYR A 702 -36.01 -38.78 6.48
C TYR A 702 -36.60 -38.99 7.86
N THR A 703 -37.27 -37.98 8.40
CA THR A 703 -38.09 -38.14 9.59
C THR A 703 -39.21 -39.05 9.13
N ILE A 704 -39.02 -40.36 9.33
CA ILE A 704 -40.05 -41.38 9.10
C ILE A 704 -41.14 -41.05 10.11
N THR A 705 -42.03 -40.15 9.70
CA THR A 705 -43.22 -39.80 10.43
C THR A 705 -44.08 -41.05 10.31
N PRO A 706 -44.29 -41.80 11.41
CA PRO A 706 -45.03 -43.04 11.32
C PRO A 706 -46.43 -42.72 10.79
N ASP A 707 -46.78 -43.38 9.69
CA ASP A 707 -48.05 -43.22 8.98
C ASP A 707 -49.22 -43.29 10.00
N PRO A 708 -50.08 -42.26 10.11
CA PRO A 708 -51.13 -42.23 11.12
C PRO A 708 -52.20 -43.30 10.85
N SER A 709 -51.97 -44.49 11.42
CA SER A 709 -52.84 -45.66 11.39
C SER A 709 -54.32 -45.29 11.55
N THR A 710 -55.08 -45.47 10.48
CA THR A 710 -56.51 -45.16 10.41
C THR A 710 -57.30 -45.92 11.48
N THR A 711 -57.70 -45.22 12.54
CA THR A 711 -58.56 -45.76 13.60
C THR A 711 -59.87 -44.98 13.60
N PRO A 712 -60.99 -45.54 13.12
CA PRO A 712 -62.25 -44.82 13.04
C PRO A 712 -63.05 -44.94 14.36
N SER A 713 -63.39 -43.82 15.01
CA SER A 713 -64.49 -43.82 15.99
C SER A 713 -65.11 -42.42 16.27
N VAL A 714 -66.32 -42.24 15.76
CA VAL A 714 -67.49 -41.59 16.37
C VAL A 714 -67.36 -40.18 16.99
N THR A 715 -67.95 -39.21 16.29
CA THR A 715 -68.37 -37.89 16.80
C THR A 715 -69.63 -37.97 17.68
N PRO A 716 -69.70 -37.21 18.79
CA PRO A 716 -70.97 -36.64 19.24
C PRO A 716 -70.89 -35.13 19.57
N THR A 717 -71.72 -34.37 18.83
CA THR A 717 -72.51 -33.16 19.17
C THR A 717 -72.04 -32.14 20.24
N PRO A 718 -72.01 -30.83 19.92
CA PRO A 718 -71.75 -29.76 20.89
C PRO A 718 -72.98 -29.33 21.71
N THR A 719 -72.75 -28.79 22.91
CA THR A 719 -73.74 -28.13 23.78
C THR A 719 -73.06 -26.98 24.56
N PRO A 720 -73.78 -25.97 25.10
CA PRO A 720 -73.44 -24.59 24.77
C PRO A 720 -72.91 -23.75 25.95
N THR A 721 -72.29 -22.63 25.60
CA THR A 721 -71.88 -21.55 26.51
C THR A 721 -73.04 -20.98 27.34
N PRO A 722 -72.81 -20.67 28.62
CA PRO A 722 -73.54 -19.61 29.31
C PRO A 722 -72.62 -18.45 29.74
N THR A 723 -73.04 -17.25 29.37
CA THR A 723 -72.47 -15.94 29.73
C THR A 723 -72.66 -15.59 31.20
N LEU A 724 -71.71 -14.89 31.83
CA LEU A 724 -71.99 -13.95 32.92
C LEU A 724 -71.15 -12.66 32.82
N THR A 725 -71.79 -11.55 33.17
CA THR A 725 -71.36 -10.14 33.02
C THR A 725 -70.75 -9.59 34.34
N PRO A 726 -70.33 -8.30 34.48
CA PRO A 726 -69.08 -7.96 35.20
C PRO A 726 -69.31 -7.19 36.53
N THR A 727 -68.28 -6.46 37.01
CA THR A 727 -68.28 -5.35 38.02
C THR A 727 -67.81 -5.75 39.44
N PRO A 728 -67.10 -4.89 40.23
CA PRO A 728 -66.24 -3.72 39.90
C PRO A 728 -64.78 -3.85 40.40
N THR A 729 -63.93 -2.93 39.94
CA THR A 729 -62.57 -2.69 40.45
C THR A 729 -62.57 -1.95 41.80
N PRO A 730 -61.73 -2.36 42.77
CA PRO A 730 -61.21 -1.46 43.81
C PRO A 730 -59.70 -1.26 43.64
N TYR A 731 -59.31 0.01 43.48
CA TYR A 731 -57.93 0.49 43.40
C TYR A 731 -57.37 0.68 44.82
N GLN A 732 -56.23 0.06 45.19
CA GLN A 732 -55.25 0.62 46.15
C GLN A 732 -53.82 0.06 45.94
N THR A 733 -52.92 0.99 45.58
CA THR A 733 -51.54 1.23 46.04
C THR A 733 -50.61 0.06 46.46
N PRO A 734 -49.38 -0.03 45.92
CA PRO A 734 -48.42 -1.10 46.22
C PRO A 734 -47.68 -0.92 47.55
N THR A 735 -47.24 -2.04 48.14
CA THR A 735 -46.16 -2.08 49.14
C THR A 735 -45.13 -3.09 48.68
N SER A 736 -43.87 -2.66 48.61
CA SER A 736 -42.75 -3.48 48.16
C SER A 736 -42.22 -4.38 49.30
N THR A 737 -41.94 -5.64 48.99
CA THR A 737 -41.13 -6.51 49.84
C THR A 737 -40.06 -7.18 48.98
N SER A 738 -38.80 -7.02 49.41
CA SER A 738 -37.62 -7.50 48.70
C SER A 738 -37.48 -9.02 48.79
N THR A 739 -37.11 -9.67 47.67
CA THR A 739 -36.41 -10.96 47.72
C THR A 739 -35.39 -11.03 46.57
N LYS A 740 -34.22 -11.60 46.87
CA LYS A 740 -32.93 -11.40 46.20
C LYS A 740 -32.63 -12.46 45.11
N PRO A 741 -32.20 -12.09 43.89
CA PRO A 741 -31.51 -13.00 42.97
C PRO A 741 -29.99 -13.03 43.22
N PRO A 742 -29.27 -14.09 42.81
CA PRO A 742 -27.85 -14.29 43.14
C PRO A 742 -26.84 -13.65 42.17
N SER A 743 -25.73 -13.19 42.77
CA SER A 743 -24.34 -13.20 42.28
C SER A 743 -24.01 -12.83 40.81
N SER A 744 -23.43 -11.64 40.63
CA SER A 744 -22.58 -11.29 39.49
C SER A 744 -21.10 -11.58 39.80
N PRO A 745 -20.26 -11.99 38.84
CA PRO A 745 -18.81 -12.12 39.05
C PRO A 745 -18.11 -10.76 39.14
N THR A 746 -17.06 -10.69 39.96
CA THR A 746 -16.24 -9.48 40.19
C THR A 746 -15.26 -9.28 39.04
N ILE A 747 -15.20 -8.05 38.49
CA ILE A 747 -14.13 -7.60 37.60
C ILE A 747 -13.30 -6.54 38.36
N THR A 748 -11.99 -6.74 38.40
CA THR A 748 -11.01 -5.81 38.97
C THR A 748 -10.72 -4.69 37.98
N PRO A 749 -10.76 -3.40 38.37
CA PRO A 749 -10.39 -2.31 37.48
C PRO A 749 -8.86 -2.23 37.30
N VAL A 750 -8.41 -2.24 36.04
CA VAL A 750 -7.04 -1.89 35.64
C VAL A 750 -7.02 -0.39 35.30
N PRO A 751 -5.98 0.39 35.69
CA PRO A 751 -5.92 1.81 35.36
C PRO A 751 -5.62 2.02 33.87
N ILE A 752 -6.44 2.82 33.18
CA ILE A 752 -6.14 3.30 31.83
C ILE A 752 -5.35 4.61 31.94
N HIS A 753 -4.20 4.67 31.29
CA HIS A 753 -3.45 5.91 31.12
C HIS A 753 -4.14 6.81 30.07
N THR A 754 -4.52 8.01 30.48
CA THR A 754 -5.00 9.06 29.56
C THR A 754 -3.83 9.68 28.80
N PRO A 755 -3.82 9.73 27.45
CA PRO A 755 -2.84 10.51 26.71
C PRO A 755 -3.13 12.01 26.86
N THR A 756 -2.18 12.75 27.44
CA THR A 756 -2.28 14.20 27.64
C THR A 756 -2.15 14.93 26.31
N LYS A 757 -3.22 15.62 25.89
CA LYS A 757 -3.20 16.53 24.73
C LYS A 757 -2.75 17.91 25.20
N THR A 758 -1.48 18.27 24.97
CA THR A 758 -0.92 19.56 25.41
C THR A 758 -1.11 20.62 24.33
N SER A 759 -2.12 21.48 24.51
CA SER A 759 -2.29 22.72 23.75
C SER A 759 -1.83 23.92 24.58
N HIS A 760 -0.86 24.71 24.11
CA HIS A 760 -0.57 26.03 24.66
C HIS A 760 0.01 26.98 23.59
N PRO A 761 -0.02 28.31 23.79
CA PRO A 761 -0.74 29.16 22.85
C PRO A 761 0.12 30.27 22.23
N GLU A 762 -0.54 31.11 21.42
CA GLU A 762 -0.01 32.35 20.86
C GLU A 762 0.55 33.32 21.92
N SER A 763 1.71 33.90 21.63
CA SER A 763 2.22 35.17 22.18
C SER A 763 3.15 35.83 21.18
#